data_AF-A0AAU6WWK6-F1
#
_entry.id   AF-A0AAU6WWK6-F1
#
_cell.length_a   1.000
_cell.length_b   1.000
_cell.length_c   1.000
_cell.angle_alpha   90.00
_cell.angle_beta   90.00
_cell.angle_gamma   90.00
#
_symmetry.space_group_name_H-M   'P 1'
#
loop_
_entity.id
_entity.type
_entity.pdbx_description
1 polymer ?
#
loop_
_entity_poly.entity_id
_entity_poly.type
_entity_poly.pdbx_seq_one_letter_code
_entity_poly.pdbx_strand_id
1 'polypeptide(L)'
;MKKQVSLVRTYFSTLCKDGTLGIKHADKDGAEIILKPKTKVHVPDNRLAKLSGHGFVSTGLVSKVSDAVGSQAIRSCINQKNLAMYNKQFNFLILFLAAFAKVSTAQQMPFQNVNLPFEKRVDDLMSRMTLEEKVSQMVDQSKAIPRLQIPEYNWWNECLHGVGRAGLATVFPEPIGSAASFDADLISRIAVATSDEARAKHHEALRDNQHGRYQGLTYWSPNINIFRDPRWGRGMETYGEDPYLTSVMGDQFIRGLQGNDPKYLKLVATAKHYMVHSGPEIGRHQFNSTTDTYDFLDTYLPAFKSAVKTGGSYSIMSAYNSYNGVAAPANVFLLSKVLRQELGFNGYVVSDCDAVKDIYTGHKEARSKEEAAAMAVNAGNDLNCGDTYLTLVGAVKAGLISEEKVNLSLRRLLLARFKLGMFDDEKFVKYAAIPYSTVNSASHQRLALEAARESIVLLKNQNGLLPLKKNLTTVAVIGANADDKEALWGNYNGTPGFTVTPLEGIRKKLPGANVIYARGCELVEQSGSDTVAAQKNFREALAAAEKAETVILFMGLSPRLEGEELPIKIKGFAGGDRETIALPPIQQRLIKAIYQTGKPVILVLLNGSAVAINWEKENLSAIIESWYGGQAAGTAIADVLFGDYNPAGRLPVTFYKSENDLPHFHDYSMKGRTYRYFTGEVLYPFGYGLSYTRFRYSQPTVPGSILTGKSVRVSARVTNTGKVAGDEVVQLYVRHLADGVRKPLIALKGFKRIHLKAGETKVVPFMLKPDDLALVSTGDRLVERAGAVNIFIAGQLPLVATHPSGVNLVVQRSMIKGDDFVLD
;
A
#
# COMPACT_ATOMS: atom_id res chain seq x y z
N MET A 1 -43.81 52.28 38.25
CA MET A 1 -43.91 51.31 37.13
C MET A 1 -43.76 49.85 37.53
N LYS A 2 -42.58 49.34 37.93
CA LYS A 2 -42.38 47.89 38.23
C LYS A 2 -43.34 47.32 39.30
N LYS A 3 -43.61 48.07 40.39
CA LYS A 3 -44.58 47.66 41.43
C LYS A 3 -46.04 47.61 40.92
N GLN A 4 -46.46 48.55 40.08
CA GLN A 4 -47.82 48.57 39.50
C GLN A 4 -48.04 47.45 38.49
N VAL A 5 -47.04 47.14 37.66
CA VAL A 5 -47.07 46.00 36.72
C VAL A 5 -47.19 44.67 37.46
N SER A 6 -46.52 44.52 38.60
CA SER A 6 -46.63 43.32 39.45
C SER A 6 -48.04 43.15 40.02
N LEU A 7 -48.67 44.24 40.48
CA LEU A 7 -50.01 44.18 41.09
C LEU A 7 -51.07 43.78 40.05
N VAL A 8 -51.00 44.37 38.85
CA VAL A 8 -51.91 44.05 37.73
C VAL A 8 -51.75 42.59 37.28
N ARG A 9 -50.52 42.07 37.24
CA ARG A 9 -50.24 40.66 36.89
C ARG A 9 -50.85 39.67 37.89
N THR A 10 -50.72 39.93 39.18
CA THR A 10 -51.30 39.08 40.23
C THR A 10 -52.83 39.09 40.18
N TYR A 11 -53.43 40.24 39.88
CA TYR A 11 -54.88 40.37 39.77
C TYR A 11 -55.46 39.57 38.59
N PHE A 12 -54.90 39.68 37.38
CA PHE A 12 -55.35 38.90 36.21
C PHE A 12 -55.09 37.39 36.34
N SER A 13 -54.00 36.98 36.99
CA SER A 13 -53.74 35.56 37.26
C SER A 13 -54.80 34.97 38.21
N THR A 14 -55.29 35.75 39.17
CA THR A 14 -56.34 35.32 40.11
C THR A 14 -57.67 35.14 39.40
N LEU A 15 -58.08 36.10 38.56
CA LEU A 15 -59.31 36.04 37.77
C LEU A 15 -59.32 34.90 36.73
N CYS A 16 -58.15 34.44 36.27
CA CYS A 16 -58.04 33.25 35.42
C CYS A 16 -58.19 31.95 36.22
N LYS A 17 -57.64 31.88 37.43
CA LYS A 17 -57.73 30.70 38.30
C LYS A 17 -59.14 30.45 38.83
N ASP A 18 -59.89 31.52 39.13
CA ASP A 18 -61.26 31.42 39.65
C ASP A 18 -62.34 31.30 38.56
N GLY A 19 -61.96 31.39 37.28
CA GLY A 19 -62.87 31.22 36.13
C GLY A 19 -63.74 32.44 35.81
N THR A 20 -63.44 33.60 36.39
CA THR A 20 -64.13 34.89 36.13
C THR A 20 -63.69 35.52 34.81
N LEU A 21 -62.43 35.30 34.40
CA LEU A 21 -61.85 35.71 33.12
C LEU A 21 -61.86 34.52 32.14
N GLY A 22 -62.62 34.62 31.05
CA GLY A 22 -62.67 33.62 29.98
C GLY A 22 -62.02 34.12 28.70
N ILE A 23 -61.44 33.21 27.90
CA ILE A 23 -60.96 33.51 26.55
C ILE A 23 -61.94 32.88 25.56
N LYS A 24 -62.51 33.69 24.66
CA LYS A 24 -63.45 33.22 23.63
C LYS A 24 -62.71 32.60 22.46
N HIS A 25 -61.68 33.30 22.00
CA HIS A 25 -60.86 32.93 20.86
C HIS A 25 -59.46 33.52 21.01
N ALA A 26 -58.44 32.78 20.56
CA ALA A 26 -57.05 33.23 20.57
C ALA A 26 -56.33 32.66 19.34
N ASP A 27 -55.61 33.52 18.63
CA ASP A 27 -54.78 33.17 17.49
C ASP A 27 -53.37 33.78 17.62
N LYS A 28 -52.63 33.79 16.52
CA LYS A 28 -51.24 34.23 16.43
C LYS A 28 -51.08 35.76 16.56
N ASP A 29 -52.16 36.52 16.36
CA ASP A 29 -52.14 37.98 16.32
C ASP A 29 -52.83 38.62 17.56
N GLY A 30 -53.58 37.84 18.35
CA GLY A 30 -54.13 38.30 19.63
C GLY A 30 -55.15 37.35 20.27
N ALA A 31 -55.75 37.76 21.39
CA ALA A 31 -56.80 36.98 22.06
C ALA A 31 -57.97 37.86 22.52
N GLU A 32 -59.19 37.38 22.29
CA GLU A 32 -60.44 38.03 22.70
C GLU A 32 -60.88 37.50 24.08
N ILE A 33 -60.94 38.40 25.07
CA ILE A 33 -61.24 38.07 26.48
C ILE A 33 -62.68 38.46 26.82
N ILE A 34 -63.42 37.56 27.47
CA ILE A 34 -64.75 37.83 28.02
C ILE A 34 -64.70 37.80 29.55
N LEU A 35 -65.24 38.82 30.21
CA LEU A 35 -65.55 38.79 31.63
C LEU A 35 -67.00 38.32 31.80
N LYS A 36 -67.24 37.34 32.68
CA LYS A 36 -68.62 36.89 32.94
C LYS A 36 -69.44 38.03 33.58
N PRO A 37 -70.74 38.16 33.27
CA PRO A 37 -71.55 39.26 33.79
C PRO A 37 -71.81 39.10 35.30
N LYS A 38 -71.73 40.22 36.04
CA LYS A 38 -71.96 40.43 37.50
C LYS A 38 -70.76 40.28 38.44
N THR A 39 -69.68 41.01 38.19
CA THR A 39 -68.64 41.26 39.21
C THR A 39 -68.40 42.77 39.39
N LYS A 40 -68.69 43.33 40.57
CA LYS A 40 -68.26 44.68 40.94
C LYS A 40 -66.78 44.62 41.31
N VAL A 41 -65.94 45.34 40.57
CA VAL A 41 -64.50 45.44 40.83
C VAL A 41 -64.25 46.66 41.73
N HIS A 42 -63.62 46.44 42.89
CA HIS A 42 -63.13 47.52 43.75
C HIS A 42 -61.61 47.62 43.60
N VAL A 43 -61.12 48.77 43.11
CA VAL A 43 -59.69 49.06 42.97
C VAL A 43 -59.33 50.09 44.05
N PRO A 44 -58.32 49.86 44.90
CA PRO A 44 -57.90 50.85 45.88
C PRO A 44 -57.23 52.04 45.19
N ASP A 45 -57.77 53.23 45.46
CA ASP A 45 -57.26 54.58 45.23
C ASP A 45 -56.81 55.02 43.82
N ASN A 46 -57.74 55.78 43.20
CA ASN A 46 -57.57 57.09 42.57
C ASN A 46 -56.34 57.32 41.69
N ARG A 47 -56.41 56.78 40.47
CA ARG A 47 -56.19 57.48 39.18
C ARG A 47 -56.20 56.43 38.07
N LEU A 48 -57.38 56.08 37.54
CA LEU A 48 -57.57 55.45 36.22
C LEU A 48 -59.08 55.46 35.91
N ALA A 49 -59.45 56.05 34.78
CA ALA A 49 -60.83 56.33 34.38
C ALA A 49 -61.66 55.06 34.12
N LYS A 50 -62.97 55.17 34.38
CA LYS A 50 -64.01 54.18 34.05
C LYS A 50 -63.97 53.80 32.57
N LEU A 51 -63.93 52.52 32.25
CA LEU A 51 -64.20 52.00 30.92
C LEU A 51 -65.64 51.47 30.86
N SER A 52 -66.50 52.18 30.16
CA SER A 52 -67.81 51.71 29.68
C SER A 52 -67.91 52.03 28.19
N GLY A 53 -68.23 51.02 27.38
CA GLY A 53 -68.86 51.14 26.05
C GLY A 53 -68.14 51.95 24.96
N HIS A 54 -67.73 51.23 23.90
CA HIS A 54 -67.63 51.66 22.49
C HIS A 54 -66.91 53.00 22.17
N GLY A 55 -65.79 52.93 21.45
CA GLY A 55 -65.23 54.06 20.69
C GLY A 55 -63.71 54.19 20.77
N PHE A 56 -63.06 54.29 19.60
CA PHE A 56 -61.64 54.58 19.42
C PHE A 56 -61.28 56.02 19.84
N VAL A 57 -60.19 56.20 20.61
CA VAL A 57 -59.31 57.39 20.54
C VAL A 57 -57.87 57.01 20.88
N SER A 58 -56.94 57.41 20.01
CA SER A 58 -55.49 57.31 20.10
C SER A 58 -54.91 58.26 21.15
N THR A 59 -53.96 57.81 21.98
CA THR A 59 -52.80 58.61 22.46
C THR A 59 -51.66 57.68 22.90
N GLY A 60 -50.52 57.85 22.25
CA GLY A 60 -49.35 56.98 22.36
C GLY A 60 -48.55 57.17 23.65
N LEU A 61 -48.85 56.37 24.67
CA LEU A 61 -47.87 55.87 25.66
C LEU A 61 -48.44 54.74 26.55
N VAL A 62 -49.74 54.44 26.44
CA VAL A 62 -50.42 53.37 27.20
C VAL A 62 -50.46 52.02 26.45
N SER A 63 -50.17 51.98 25.14
CA SER A 63 -50.19 50.73 24.37
C SER A 63 -49.08 49.74 24.75
N LYS A 64 -47.86 50.23 25.03
CA LYS A 64 -46.70 49.35 25.26
C LYS A 64 -46.70 48.59 26.60
N VAL A 65 -47.52 49.00 27.57
CA VAL A 65 -47.66 48.28 28.87
C VAL A 65 -48.89 47.37 28.88
N SER A 66 -49.94 47.70 28.10
CA SER A 66 -51.11 46.84 27.91
C SER A 66 -50.78 45.54 27.15
N ASP A 67 -50.00 45.63 26.07
CA ASP A 67 -49.70 44.48 25.21
C ASP A 67 -48.75 43.47 25.87
N ALA A 68 -47.79 43.95 26.66
CA ALA A 68 -46.82 43.10 27.34
C ALA A 68 -47.40 42.33 28.55
N VAL A 69 -48.38 42.91 29.26
CA VAL A 69 -48.99 42.29 30.44
C VAL A 69 -50.16 41.37 30.06
N GLY A 70 -50.95 41.72 29.03
CA GLY A 70 -52.01 40.87 28.51
C GLY A 70 -51.50 39.57 27.88
N SER A 71 -50.46 39.65 27.03
CA SER A 71 -49.87 38.51 26.31
C SER A 71 -49.39 37.37 27.23
N GLN A 72 -48.76 37.69 28.37
CA GLN A 72 -48.17 36.66 29.24
C GLN A 72 -49.19 36.02 30.19
N ALA A 73 -50.21 36.75 30.64
CA ALA A 73 -51.30 36.19 31.46
C ALA A 73 -52.23 35.29 30.63
N ILE A 74 -52.48 35.65 29.37
CA ILE A 74 -53.25 34.85 28.40
C ILE A 74 -52.54 33.53 28.10
N ARG A 75 -51.20 33.54 27.90
CA ARG A 75 -50.40 32.32 27.74
C ARG A 75 -50.48 31.38 28.95
N SER A 76 -50.53 31.92 30.17
CA SER A 76 -50.69 31.11 31.39
C SER A 76 -52.06 30.43 31.47
N CYS A 77 -53.12 31.06 30.94
CA CYS A 77 -54.47 30.53 30.97
C CYS A 77 -54.70 29.48 29.85
N ILE A 78 -54.09 29.69 28.68
CA ILE A 78 -54.06 28.70 27.58
C ILE A 78 -53.31 27.42 28.01
N ASN A 79 -52.18 27.55 28.71
CA ASN A 79 -51.41 26.39 29.18
C ASN A 79 -52.14 25.57 30.26
N GLN A 80 -52.95 26.19 31.12
CA GLN A 80 -53.72 25.44 32.14
C GLN A 80 -54.94 24.68 31.58
N LYS A 81 -55.63 25.21 30.55
CA LYS A 81 -56.70 24.46 29.86
C LYS A 81 -56.17 23.26 29.07
N ASN A 82 -54.99 23.39 28.45
CA ASN A 82 -54.39 22.29 27.70
C ASN A 82 -53.90 21.14 28.61
N LEU A 83 -53.43 21.42 29.83
CA LEU A 83 -53.08 20.37 30.80
C LEU A 83 -54.29 19.62 31.38
N ALA A 84 -55.45 20.28 31.52
CA ALA A 84 -56.65 19.63 32.08
C ALA A 84 -57.40 18.75 31.07
N MET A 85 -57.24 19.02 29.77
CA MET A 85 -57.86 18.23 28.70
C MET A 85 -57.03 16.99 28.32
N TYR A 86 -55.71 17.03 28.53
CA TYR A 86 -54.82 15.89 28.28
C TYR A 86 -54.95 14.75 29.32
N ASN A 87 -55.34 15.04 30.57
CA ASN A 87 -55.33 14.04 31.65
C ASN A 87 -56.58 13.14 31.77
N LYS A 88 -57.61 13.30 30.92
CA LYS A 88 -58.78 12.41 30.90
C LYS A 88 -58.91 11.53 29.64
N GLN A 89 -58.16 11.80 28.57
CA GLN A 89 -58.06 10.91 27.41
C GLN A 89 -56.77 10.05 27.40
N PHE A 90 -55.78 10.36 28.24
CA PHE A 90 -54.53 9.60 28.33
C PHE A 90 -54.68 8.20 28.95
N ASN A 91 -55.62 8.01 29.89
CA ASN A 91 -55.76 6.73 30.60
C ASN A 91 -56.54 5.66 29.81
N PHE A 92 -57.31 6.03 28.78
CA PHE A 92 -57.94 5.06 27.88
C PHE A 92 -57.11 4.78 26.62
N LEU A 93 -56.26 5.73 26.19
CA LEU A 93 -55.35 5.53 25.07
C LEU A 93 -54.11 4.70 25.47
N ILE A 94 -53.66 4.76 26.72
CA ILE A 94 -52.55 3.92 27.21
C ILE A 94 -52.94 2.43 27.28
N LEU A 95 -54.20 2.10 27.59
CA LEU A 95 -54.66 0.70 27.61
C LEU A 95 -54.97 0.14 26.21
N PHE A 96 -55.30 1.00 25.23
CA PHE A 96 -55.49 0.58 23.82
C PHE A 96 -54.20 0.62 23.00
N LEU A 97 -53.25 1.52 23.29
CA LEU A 97 -51.90 1.53 22.68
C LEU A 97 -50.95 0.52 23.32
N ALA A 98 -51.13 0.11 24.58
CA ALA A 98 -50.35 -1.00 25.16
C ALA A 98 -50.66 -2.36 24.51
N ALA A 99 -51.80 -2.50 23.84
CA ALA A 99 -52.15 -3.70 23.07
C ALA A 99 -51.63 -3.70 21.62
N PHE A 100 -51.23 -2.54 21.08
CA PHE A 100 -50.68 -2.41 19.72
C PHE A 100 -49.24 -1.85 19.66
N ALA A 101 -48.65 -1.45 20.78
CA ALA A 101 -47.23 -1.21 20.93
C ALA A 101 -46.46 -2.51 21.18
N LYS A 102 -46.76 -3.57 20.41
CA LYS A 102 -45.66 -4.35 19.86
C LYS A 102 -45.01 -3.44 18.82
N VAL A 103 -44.19 -2.50 19.29
CA VAL A 103 -43.05 -2.08 18.47
C VAL A 103 -42.37 -3.40 18.16
N SER A 104 -42.54 -3.87 16.92
CA SER A 104 -41.65 -4.88 16.38
C SER A 104 -40.29 -4.19 16.39
N THR A 105 -39.58 -4.27 17.53
CA THR A 105 -38.13 -4.29 17.47
C THR A 105 -37.87 -5.46 16.55
N ALA A 106 -37.65 -5.18 15.26
CA ALA A 106 -37.27 -6.20 14.31
C ALA A 106 -36.20 -7.01 15.02
N GLN A 107 -36.51 -8.27 15.32
CA GLN A 107 -35.66 -9.10 16.16
C GLN A 107 -34.25 -8.99 15.56
N GLN A 108 -33.31 -8.44 16.32
CA GLN A 108 -31.95 -8.19 15.83
C GLN A 108 -31.46 -9.50 15.20
N MET A 109 -31.19 -9.46 13.90
CA MET A 109 -30.84 -10.67 13.18
C MET A 109 -29.54 -11.22 13.77
N PRO A 110 -29.36 -12.55 13.90
CA PRO A 110 -28.16 -13.11 14.52
C PRO A 110 -26.85 -12.56 13.92
N PHE A 111 -26.80 -12.32 12.60
CA PHE A 111 -25.62 -11.70 11.98
C PHE A 111 -25.29 -10.27 12.47
N GLN A 112 -26.25 -9.57 13.09
CA GLN A 112 -26.07 -8.23 13.67
C GLN A 112 -25.64 -8.30 15.15
N ASN A 113 -25.62 -9.49 15.77
CA ASN A 113 -25.23 -9.65 17.16
C ASN A 113 -23.70 -9.75 17.30
N VAL A 114 -23.07 -8.68 17.78
CA VAL A 114 -21.61 -8.55 17.94
C VAL A 114 -20.97 -9.54 18.93
N ASN A 115 -21.78 -10.22 19.75
CA ASN A 115 -21.33 -11.22 20.72
C ASN A 115 -21.26 -12.64 20.14
N LEU A 116 -21.78 -12.87 18.93
CA LEU A 116 -21.65 -14.15 18.25
C LEU A 116 -20.31 -14.23 17.48
N PRO A 117 -19.71 -15.43 17.37
CA PRO A 117 -18.56 -15.65 16.48
C PRO A 117 -18.88 -15.22 15.05
N PHE A 118 -17.89 -14.68 14.34
CA PHE A 118 -18.09 -14.21 12.96
C PHE A 118 -18.63 -15.31 12.05
N GLU A 119 -18.18 -16.54 12.21
CA GLU A 119 -18.65 -17.69 11.44
C GLU A 119 -20.16 -17.88 11.56
N LYS A 120 -20.71 -17.81 12.78
CA LYS A 120 -22.15 -17.92 13.01
C LYS A 120 -22.94 -16.77 12.40
N ARG A 121 -22.36 -15.56 12.43
CA ARG A 121 -22.95 -14.36 11.84
C ARG A 121 -22.96 -14.45 10.30
N VAL A 122 -21.86 -14.91 9.71
CA VAL A 122 -21.74 -15.14 8.26
C VAL A 122 -22.73 -16.20 7.82
N ASP A 123 -22.82 -17.34 8.52
CA ASP A 123 -23.72 -18.43 8.15
C ASP A 123 -25.20 -17.99 8.22
N ASP A 124 -25.59 -17.23 9.25
CA ASP A 124 -26.93 -16.63 9.34
C ASP A 124 -27.19 -15.63 8.21
N LEU A 125 -26.26 -14.71 7.93
CA LEU A 125 -26.41 -13.73 6.85
C LEU A 125 -26.58 -14.43 5.50
N MET A 126 -25.70 -15.39 5.19
CA MET A 126 -25.72 -16.11 3.93
C MET A 126 -27.00 -16.95 3.75
N SER A 127 -27.53 -17.54 4.83
CA SER A 127 -28.81 -18.28 4.79
C SER A 127 -30.01 -17.42 4.40
N ARG A 128 -29.89 -16.10 4.58
CA ARG A 128 -30.95 -15.12 4.28
C ARG A 128 -30.87 -14.57 2.86
N MET A 129 -29.76 -14.77 2.14
CA MET A 129 -29.54 -14.21 0.80
C MET A 129 -30.12 -15.11 -0.30
N THR A 130 -30.65 -14.52 -1.36
CA THR A 130 -30.99 -15.27 -2.59
C THR A 130 -29.71 -15.59 -3.37
N LEU A 131 -29.77 -16.50 -4.35
CA LEU A 131 -28.63 -16.80 -5.21
C LEU A 131 -28.12 -15.54 -5.94
N GLU A 132 -29.02 -14.70 -6.45
CA GLU A 132 -28.68 -13.45 -7.14
C GLU A 132 -27.93 -12.49 -6.21
N GLU A 133 -28.39 -12.35 -4.97
CA GLU A 133 -27.71 -11.51 -3.97
C GLU A 133 -26.36 -12.08 -3.59
N LYS A 134 -26.24 -13.41 -3.42
CA LYS A 134 -24.96 -14.08 -3.15
C LYS A 134 -23.95 -13.78 -4.25
N VAL A 135 -24.36 -13.98 -5.50
CA VAL A 135 -23.53 -13.71 -6.68
C VAL A 135 -23.15 -12.22 -6.78
N SER A 136 -24.07 -11.31 -6.44
CA SER A 136 -23.79 -9.87 -6.44
C SER A 136 -22.69 -9.43 -5.46
N GLN A 137 -22.36 -10.26 -4.47
CA GLN A 137 -21.30 -10.01 -3.48
C GLN A 137 -19.96 -10.69 -3.84
N MET A 138 -19.88 -11.39 -4.97
CA MET A 138 -18.66 -12.10 -5.43
C MET A 138 -17.91 -11.35 -6.54
N VAL A 139 -18.21 -10.07 -6.72
CA VAL A 139 -17.50 -9.17 -7.65
C VAL A 139 -16.90 -7.97 -6.89
N ASP A 140 -15.84 -7.37 -7.43
CA ASP A 140 -15.17 -6.21 -6.82
C ASP A 140 -16.13 -5.04 -6.56
N GLN A 141 -17.12 -4.84 -7.44
CA GLN A 141 -18.21 -3.88 -7.25
C GLN A 141 -19.45 -4.58 -6.68
N SER A 142 -19.41 -4.88 -5.38
CA SER A 142 -20.50 -5.56 -4.69
C SER A 142 -21.70 -4.62 -4.49
N LYS A 143 -22.87 -5.02 -4.96
CA LYS A 143 -24.09 -4.19 -4.87
C LYS A 143 -24.64 -4.13 -3.44
N ALA A 144 -25.37 -3.07 -3.12
CA ALA A 144 -26.13 -3.01 -1.88
C ALA A 144 -27.23 -4.09 -1.85
N ILE A 145 -27.55 -4.58 -0.64
CA ILE A 145 -28.72 -5.44 -0.38
C ILE A 145 -29.58 -4.73 0.67
N PRO A 146 -30.49 -3.82 0.24
CA PRO A 146 -31.22 -2.94 1.16
C PRO A 146 -32.06 -3.69 2.19
N ARG A 147 -32.69 -4.80 1.81
CA ARG A 147 -33.53 -5.60 2.74
C ARG A 147 -32.73 -6.23 3.89
N LEU A 148 -31.43 -6.43 3.71
CA LEU A 148 -30.50 -6.95 4.73
C LEU A 148 -29.63 -5.83 5.33
N GLN A 149 -29.86 -4.57 4.93
CA GLN A 149 -29.08 -3.41 5.36
C GLN A 149 -27.57 -3.55 5.07
N ILE A 150 -27.24 -4.15 3.93
CA ILE A 150 -25.85 -4.28 3.49
C ILE A 150 -25.58 -3.17 2.47
N PRO A 151 -24.66 -2.23 2.75
CA PRO A 151 -24.29 -1.21 1.77
C PRO A 151 -23.55 -1.85 0.60
N GLU A 152 -23.49 -1.13 -0.51
CA GLU A 152 -22.54 -1.45 -1.57
C GLU A 152 -21.11 -1.43 -1.02
N TYR A 153 -20.21 -2.17 -1.67
CA TYR A 153 -18.81 -2.22 -1.26
C TYR A 153 -17.92 -2.42 -2.48
N ASN A 154 -16.87 -1.62 -2.56
CA ASN A 154 -15.81 -1.84 -3.52
C ASN A 154 -14.57 -2.49 -2.89
N TRP A 155 -14.20 -3.66 -3.40
CA TRP A 155 -13.04 -4.42 -2.92
C TRP A 155 -11.70 -3.87 -3.42
N TRP A 156 -11.68 -3.06 -4.48
CA TRP A 156 -10.47 -2.62 -5.14
C TRP A 156 -9.86 -1.40 -4.44
N ASN A 157 -8.81 -1.65 -3.67
CA ASN A 157 -7.91 -0.63 -3.13
C ASN A 157 -6.46 -1.01 -3.42
N GLU A 158 -5.59 -0.02 -3.55
CA GLU A 158 -4.16 -0.21 -3.82
C GLU A 158 -3.34 0.47 -2.74
N CYS A 159 -2.23 -0.13 -2.33
CA CYS A 159 -1.33 0.53 -1.40
C CYS A 159 0.13 0.09 -1.55
N LEU A 160 0.62 -0.04 -2.78
CA LEU A 160 1.90 -0.66 -3.09
C LEU A 160 3.07 -0.05 -2.29
N HIS A 161 3.08 1.27 -2.10
CA HIS A 161 4.09 2.00 -1.33
C HIS A 161 3.50 3.27 -0.66
N GLY A 162 2.36 3.09 0.01
CA GLY A 162 1.48 4.15 0.50
C GLY A 162 0.09 4.03 -0.11
N VAL A 163 -0.94 4.68 0.43
CA VAL A 163 -2.32 4.53 -0.10
C VAL A 163 -2.38 5.04 -1.53
N GLY A 164 -2.68 4.14 -2.47
CA GLY A 164 -2.68 4.39 -3.90
C GLY A 164 -4.03 4.83 -4.44
N ARG A 165 -4.03 5.71 -5.46
CA ARG A 165 -5.22 6.13 -6.23
C ARG A 165 -6.39 6.71 -5.42
N ALA A 166 -6.17 7.06 -4.14
CA ALA A 166 -7.20 7.57 -3.22
C ALA A 166 -6.90 9.01 -2.73
N GLY A 167 -6.42 9.88 -3.61
CA GLY A 167 -6.09 11.28 -3.30
C GLY A 167 -4.85 11.43 -2.40
N LEU A 168 -4.85 12.44 -1.51
CA LEU A 168 -3.71 12.80 -0.66
C LEU A 168 -3.18 11.60 0.15
N ALA A 169 -1.91 11.24 0.06
CA ALA A 169 -1.30 10.18 0.86
C ALA A 169 0.19 10.46 1.09
N THR A 170 0.81 9.79 2.06
CA THR A 170 2.26 9.66 2.04
C THR A 170 2.70 8.70 0.94
N VAL A 171 3.62 9.16 0.09
CA VAL A 171 4.22 8.38 -1.00
C VAL A 171 5.65 7.99 -0.62
N PHE A 172 5.84 6.71 -0.28
CA PHE A 172 7.13 6.13 0.07
C PHE A 172 7.92 5.72 -1.19
N PRO A 173 9.20 5.30 -1.10
CA PRO A 173 9.89 4.69 -2.23
C PRO A 173 9.14 3.46 -2.76
N GLU A 174 9.18 3.24 -4.08
CA GLU A 174 8.67 2.01 -4.70
C GLU A 174 9.26 0.75 -4.03
N PRO A 175 8.58 -0.42 -4.06
CA PRO A 175 9.07 -1.63 -3.41
C PRO A 175 10.49 -2.02 -3.79
N ILE A 176 10.93 -1.78 -5.03
CA ILE A 176 12.32 -2.07 -5.41
C ILE A 176 13.32 -1.17 -4.67
N GLY A 177 13.00 0.11 -4.49
CA GLY A 177 13.80 1.03 -3.70
C GLY A 177 13.72 0.68 -2.21
N SER A 178 12.54 0.34 -1.72
CA SER A 178 12.34 -0.10 -0.34
C SER A 178 13.11 -1.39 -0.04
N ALA A 179 13.17 -2.34 -0.96
CA ALA A 179 13.99 -3.56 -0.85
C ALA A 179 15.48 -3.23 -0.77
N ALA A 180 15.93 -2.20 -1.48
CA ALA A 180 17.32 -1.77 -1.44
C ALA A 180 17.79 -1.27 -0.06
N SER A 181 16.86 -0.96 0.86
CA SER A 181 17.21 -0.67 2.26
C SER A 181 17.76 -1.88 3.02
N PHE A 182 17.33 -3.10 2.64
CA PHE A 182 17.51 -4.33 3.40
C PHE A 182 17.13 -4.15 4.88
N ASP A 183 16.07 -3.38 5.15
CA ASP A 183 15.52 -3.15 6.48
C ASP A 183 14.06 -3.63 6.59
N ALA A 184 13.88 -4.79 7.22
CA ALA A 184 12.58 -5.39 7.47
C ALA A 184 11.72 -4.55 8.45
N ASP A 185 12.33 -3.87 9.41
CA ASP A 185 11.62 -3.01 10.37
C ASP A 185 11.08 -1.76 9.67
N LEU A 186 11.86 -1.17 8.77
CA LEU A 186 11.41 -0.06 7.92
C LEU A 186 10.15 -0.43 7.13
N ILE A 187 10.11 -1.60 6.48
CA ILE A 187 8.92 -2.07 5.74
C ILE A 187 7.70 -2.21 6.66
N SER A 188 7.89 -2.74 7.88
CA SER A 188 6.84 -2.85 8.88
C SER A 188 6.27 -1.46 9.25
N ARG A 189 7.14 -0.48 9.50
CA ARG A 189 6.73 0.90 9.81
C ARG A 189 6.01 1.57 8.63
N ILE A 190 6.47 1.36 7.40
CA ILE A 190 5.80 1.85 6.18
C ILE A 190 4.40 1.26 6.06
N ALA A 191 4.24 -0.05 6.27
CA ALA A 191 2.95 -0.73 6.20
C ALA A 191 1.98 -0.31 7.32
N VAL A 192 2.49 -0.06 8.53
CA VAL A 192 1.68 0.47 9.63
C VAL A 192 1.18 1.87 9.32
N ALA A 193 2.06 2.77 8.86
CA ALA A 193 1.69 4.13 8.45
C ALA A 193 0.65 4.10 7.32
N THR A 194 0.89 3.27 6.30
CA THR A 194 -0.02 3.08 5.16
C THR A 194 -1.40 2.60 5.61
N SER A 195 -1.45 1.64 6.54
CA SER A 195 -2.73 1.12 7.04
C SER A 195 -3.45 2.06 7.99
N ASP A 196 -2.73 2.95 8.68
CA ASP A 196 -3.34 4.04 9.44
C ASP A 196 -4.01 5.05 8.49
N GLU A 197 -3.33 5.46 7.43
CA GLU A 197 -3.91 6.37 6.42
C GLU A 197 -5.12 5.75 5.72
N ALA A 198 -5.04 4.46 5.36
CA ALA A 198 -6.14 3.71 4.77
C ALA A 198 -7.39 3.71 5.67
N ARG A 199 -7.21 3.40 6.96
CA ARG A 199 -8.30 3.41 7.94
C ARG A 199 -8.89 4.81 8.14
N ALA A 200 -8.04 5.84 8.19
CA ALA A 200 -8.48 7.22 8.30
C ALA A 200 -9.34 7.65 7.09
N LYS A 201 -8.88 7.30 5.87
CA LYS A 201 -9.59 7.58 4.62
C LYS A 201 -10.92 6.84 4.51
N HIS A 202 -10.92 5.55 4.84
CA HIS A 202 -12.12 4.71 4.78
C HIS A 202 -13.24 5.26 5.67
N HIS A 203 -12.95 5.57 6.93
CA HIS A 203 -13.98 6.06 7.84
C HIS A 203 -14.44 7.48 7.50
N GLU A 204 -13.58 8.32 6.92
CA GLU A 204 -14.02 9.61 6.41
C GLU A 204 -14.98 9.45 5.22
N ALA A 205 -14.65 8.57 4.27
CA ALA A 205 -15.56 8.24 3.17
C ALA A 205 -16.90 7.67 3.68
N LEU A 206 -16.88 6.78 4.69
CA LEU A 206 -18.10 6.24 5.29
C LEU A 206 -18.97 7.31 5.96
N ARG A 207 -18.38 8.31 6.64
CA ARG A 207 -19.13 9.42 7.25
C ARG A 207 -19.86 10.26 6.19
N ASP A 208 -19.28 10.36 5.01
CA ASP A 208 -19.89 10.99 3.83
C ASP A 208 -20.79 10.05 3.01
N ASN A 209 -21.05 8.84 3.52
CA ASN A 209 -21.83 7.78 2.86
C ASN A 209 -21.28 7.39 1.46
N GLN A 210 -19.95 7.37 1.33
CA GLN A 210 -19.27 6.95 0.10
C GLN A 210 -18.67 5.55 0.26
N HIS A 211 -18.87 4.72 -0.76
CA HIS A 211 -18.51 3.29 -0.77
C HIS A 211 -17.82 2.86 -2.07
N GLY A 212 -17.34 3.83 -2.83
CA GLY A 212 -16.78 3.67 -4.16
C GLY A 212 -15.41 2.98 -4.19
N ARG A 213 -14.89 2.81 -5.40
CA ARG A 213 -13.52 2.30 -5.63
C ARG A 213 -12.50 3.14 -4.86
N TYR A 214 -11.48 2.47 -4.30
CA TYR A 214 -10.42 3.09 -3.48
C TYR A 214 -10.88 3.67 -2.12
N GLN A 215 -12.09 3.31 -1.65
CA GLN A 215 -12.64 3.72 -0.36
C GLN A 215 -12.89 2.56 0.61
N GLY A 216 -12.46 1.34 0.25
CA GLY A 216 -12.65 0.12 1.04
C GLY A 216 -11.48 -0.20 1.99
N LEU A 217 -11.43 -1.45 2.47
CA LEU A 217 -10.43 -1.92 3.43
C LEU A 217 -9.65 -3.16 2.98
N THR A 218 -9.83 -3.56 1.73
CA THR A 218 -9.15 -4.69 1.09
C THR A 218 -8.17 -4.15 0.07
N TYR A 219 -6.87 -4.41 0.27
CA TYR A 219 -5.80 -3.77 -0.48
C TYR A 219 -5.01 -4.80 -1.29
N TRP A 220 -4.91 -4.57 -2.60
CA TRP A 220 -4.25 -5.46 -3.56
C TRP A 220 -2.73 -5.26 -3.56
N SER A 221 -2.14 -5.49 -2.40
CA SER A 221 -0.71 -5.36 -2.13
C SER A 221 -0.31 -6.31 -0.99
N PRO A 222 0.94 -6.78 -0.94
CA PRO A 222 2.07 -6.41 -1.80
C PRO A 222 2.19 -7.22 -3.10
N ASN A 223 2.93 -6.69 -4.09
CA ASN A 223 3.45 -7.49 -5.20
C ASN A 223 4.74 -8.20 -4.76
N ILE A 224 4.69 -9.53 -4.71
CA ILE A 224 5.79 -10.41 -4.24
C ILE A 224 6.26 -11.36 -5.34
N ASN A 225 6.00 -11.01 -6.60
CA ASN A 225 6.61 -11.68 -7.73
C ASN A 225 8.13 -11.46 -7.72
N ILE A 226 8.88 -12.38 -8.31
CA ILE A 226 10.33 -12.29 -8.42
C ILE A 226 10.68 -11.45 -9.64
N PHE A 227 11.52 -10.41 -9.50
CA PHE A 227 12.01 -9.63 -10.64
C PHE A 227 13.05 -10.43 -11.43
N ARG A 228 12.56 -11.45 -12.12
CA ARG A 228 13.35 -12.51 -12.77
C ARG A 228 14.13 -12.01 -13.98
N ASP A 229 13.58 -11.03 -14.68
CA ASP A 229 14.17 -10.47 -15.90
C ASP A 229 14.09 -8.94 -15.85
N PRO A 230 15.23 -8.22 -15.95
CA PRO A 230 15.29 -6.76 -15.82
C PRO A 230 14.54 -5.99 -16.93
N ARG A 231 14.00 -6.69 -17.93
CA ARG A 231 13.15 -6.12 -18.97
C ARG A 231 11.70 -5.93 -18.53
N TRP A 232 11.27 -6.60 -17.46
CA TRP A 232 9.88 -6.54 -17.04
C TRP A 232 9.50 -5.14 -16.53
N GLY A 233 8.48 -4.53 -17.14
CA GLY A 233 8.05 -3.16 -16.86
C GLY A 233 7.55 -2.92 -15.44
N ARG A 234 7.05 -3.97 -14.76
CA ARG A 234 6.53 -3.90 -13.39
C ARG A 234 7.51 -4.40 -12.34
N GLY A 235 8.76 -4.64 -12.71
CA GLY A 235 9.77 -5.06 -11.73
C GLY A 235 10.00 -4.05 -10.60
N MET A 236 9.70 -2.77 -10.83
CA MET A 236 9.71 -1.71 -9.82
C MET A 236 8.79 -1.99 -8.63
N GLU A 237 7.69 -2.71 -8.88
CA GLU A 237 6.66 -3.02 -7.90
C GLU A 237 7.07 -4.17 -6.96
N THR A 238 8.21 -4.80 -7.19
CA THR A 238 8.65 -5.99 -6.46
C THR A 238 9.76 -5.68 -5.47
N TYR A 239 10.02 -6.63 -4.57
CA TYR A 239 11.17 -6.55 -3.66
C TYR A 239 12.47 -7.13 -4.26
N GLY A 240 12.54 -7.26 -5.59
CA GLY A 240 13.73 -7.67 -6.32
C GLY A 240 13.75 -9.13 -6.78
N GLU A 241 14.95 -9.64 -7.07
CA GLU A 241 15.12 -10.94 -7.75
C GLU A 241 15.29 -12.14 -6.80
N ASP A 242 15.32 -11.89 -5.49
CA ASP A 242 15.63 -12.90 -4.48
C ASP A 242 14.38 -13.37 -3.70
N PRO A 243 14.05 -14.67 -3.69
CA PRO A 243 12.88 -15.17 -2.97
C PRO A 243 12.95 -14.97 -1.46
N TYR A 244 14.12 -15.00 -0.83
CA TYR A 244 14.25 -14.81 0.62
C TYR A 244 14.00 -13.35 1.01
N LEU A 245 14.65 -12.41 0.32
CA LEU A 245 14.44 -10.97 0.49
C LEU A 245 12.96 -10.62 0.30
N THR A 246 12.37 -11.07 -0.80
CA THR A 246 10.95 -10.84 -1.11
C THR A 246 10.03 -11.43 -0.05
N SER A 247 10.32 -12.62 0.47
CA SER A 247 9.57 -13.22 1.58
C SER A 247 9.60 -12.34 2.83
N VAL A 248 10.80 -11.93 3.27
CA VAL A 248 10.97 -11.15 4.51
C VAL A 248 10.29 -9.79 4.39
N MET A 249 10.47 -9.07 3.28
CA MET A 249 9.85 -7.76 3.07
C MET A 249 8.33 -7.88 2.94
N GLY A 250 7.85 -8.82 2.13
CA GLY A 250 6.43 -9.08 1.94
C GLY A 250 5.71 -9.43 3.24
N ASP A 251 6.31 -10.28 4.09
CA ASP A 251 5.75 -10.68 5.37
C ASP A 251 5.58 -9.51 6.35
N GLN A 252 6.56 -8.60 6.41
CA GLN A 252 6.46 -7.39 7.24
C GLN A 252 5.36 -6.46 6.72
N PHE A 253 5.27 -6.32 5.40
CA PHE A 253 4.24 -5.48 4.78
C PHE A 253 2.84 -6.02 5.07
N ILE A 254 2.61 -7.32 4.85
CA ILE A 254 1.34 -8.00 5.13
C ILE A 254 0.93 -7.82 6.60
N ARG A 255 1.84 -8.09 7.55
CA ARG A 255 1.55 -7.97 8.98
C ARG A 255 1.25 -6.52 9.38
N GLY A 256 2.01 -5.55 8.85
CA GLY A 256 1.78 -4.13 9.11
C GLY A 256 0.44 -3.64 8.57
N LEU A 257 -0.01 -4.14 7.41
CA LEU A 257 -1.34 -3.84 6.87
C LEU A 257 -2.46 -4.45 7.69
N GLN A 258 -2.32 -5.72 8.10
CA GLN A 258 -3.37 -6.46 8.78
C GLN A 258 -3.51 -6.11 10.26
N GLY A 259 -2.47 -5.58 10.88
CA GLY A 259 -2.44 -5.29 12.31
C GLY A 259 -2.45 -6.56 13.17
N ASN A 260 -2.58 -6.38 14.47
CA ASN A 260 -2.42 -7.44 15.48
C ASN A 260 -3.60 -7.56 16.46
N ASP A 261 -4.77 -7.00 16.11
CA ASP A 261 -5.95 -7.16 16.95
C ASP A 261 -6.42 -8.62 16.92
N PRO A 262 -6.83 -9.20 18.07
CA PRO A 262 -7.31 -10.57 18.11
C PRO A 262 -8.69 -10.74 17.44
N LYS A 263 -9.48 -9.67 17.32
CA LYS A 263 -10.83 -9.70 16.74
C LYS A 263 -10.85 -9.14 15.32
N TYR A 264 -10.32 -7.92 15.11
CA TYR A 264 -10.46 -7.21 13.83
C TYR A 264 -9.17 -7.11 13.02
N LEU A 265 -9.24 -7.38 11.72
CA LEU A 265 -8.21 -6.95 10.79
C LEU A 265 -8.21 -5.43 10.68
N LYS A 266 -7.01 -4.84 10.65
CA LYS A 266 -6.84 -3.41 10.33
C LYS A 266 -7.20 -3.18 8.87
N LEU A 267 -6.54 -3.91 7.97
CA LEU A 267 -6.87 -4.07 6.55
C LEU A 267 -6.78 -5.55 6.18
N VAL A 268 -7.29 -5.91 5.00
CA VAL A 268 -6.91 -7.17 4.35
C VAL A 268 -5.77 -6.88 3.37
N ALA A 269 -4.64 -7.57 3.56
CA ALA A 269 -3.56 -7.61 2.57
C ALA A 269 -3.83 -8.73 1.54
N THR A 270 -3.45 -8.48 0.29
CA THR A 270 -3.60 -9.41 -0.82
C THR A 270 -2.27 -9.55 -1.54
N ALA A 271 -1.52 -10.61 -1.23
CA ALA A 271 -0.26 -10.88 -1.92
C ALA A 271 -0.50 -11.27 -3.39
N LYS A 272 0.24 -10.65 -4.32
CA LYS A 272 0.02 -10.78 -5.77
C LYS A 272 1.33 -10.92 -6.56
N HIS A 273 1.32 -11.45 -7.78
CA HIS A 273 0.23 -12.12 -8.51
C HIS A 273 0.50 -13.61 -8.60
N TYR A 274 -0.45 -14.44 -8.15
CA TYR A 274 -0.33 -15.88 -7.96
C TYR A 274 -0.73 -16.63 -9.24
N MET A 275 0.18 -17.26 -9.99
CA MET A 275 1.61 -17.35 -9.74
C MET A 275 2.39 -17.40 -11.06
N VAL A 276 3.73 -17.31 -10.95
CA VAL A 276 4.67 -17.40 -12.07
C VAL A 276 4.41 -16.26 -13.07
N HIS A 277 4.25 -15.05 -12.52
CA HIS A 277 3.94 -13.83 -13.26
C HIS A 277 5.08 -12.82 -13.14
N SER A 278 5.74 -12.49 -14.24
CA SER A 278 6.82 -11.50 -14.33
C SER A 278 7.00 -11.00 -15.78
N GLY A 279 5.89 -10.59 -16.40
CA GLY A 279 5.81 -10.20 -17.81
C GLY A 279 5.60 -11.39 -18.79
N PRO A 280 5.42 -11.16 -20.09
CA PRO A 280 5.35 -9.84 -20.74
C PRO A 280 4.02 -9.13 -20.49
N GLU A 281 4.02 -7.80 -20.47
CA GLU A 281 2.84 -6.95 -20.28
C GLU A 281 1.90 -7.00 -21.49
N ILE A 282 2.40 -6.84 -22.73
CA ILE A 282 1.55 -6.90 -23.95
C ILE A 282 0.77 -8.23 -24.05
N GLY A 283 1.39 -9.33 -23.62
CA GLY A 283 0.83 -10.67 -23.75
C GLY A 283 0.12 -11.18 -22.51
N ARG A 284 0.08 -10.42 -21.40
CA ARG A 284 -0.26 -10.95 -20.06
C ARG A 284 -1.61 -11.69 -19.98
N HIS A 285 -2.60 -11.25 -20.73
CA HIS A 285 -3.97 -11.80 -20.77
C HIS A 285 -4.10 -13.14 -21.52
N GLN A 286 -3.05 -13.61 -22.18
CA GLN A 286 -3.04 -14.84 -22.97
C GLN A 286 -1.72 -15.62 -22.87
N PHE A 287 -0.75 -15.08 -22.11
CA PHE A 287 0.57 -15.66 -21.98
C PHE A 287 0.49 -16.95 -21.17
N ASN A 288 1.16 -18.00 -21.63
CA ASN A 288 1.30 -19.25 -20.91
C ASN A 288 2.71 -19.37 -20.34
N SER A 289 2.84 -19.15 -19.04
CA SER A 289 4.09 -19.37 -18.31
C SER A 289 4.32 -20.86 -18.07
N THR A 290 5.54 -21.33 -18.28
CA THR A 290 5.92 -22.73 -18.03
C THR A 290 7.25 -22.80 -17.30
N THR A 291 7.33 -23.68 -16.30
CA THR A 291 8.55 -23.96 -15.53
C THR A 291 8.60 -25.45 -15.20
N ASP A 292 9.79 -25.97 -14.96
CA ASP A 292 9.91 -27.26 -14.27
C ASP A 292 9.62 -27.13 -12.77
N THR A 293 9.47 -28.27 -12.09
CA THR A 293 9.14 -28.30 -10.67
C THR A 293 10.25 -27.69 -9.81
N TYR A 294 11.51 -27.80 -10.24
CA TYR A 294 12.62 -27.21 -9.51
C TYR A 294 12.48 -25.70 -9.43
N ASP A 295 12.31 -25.02 -10.57
CA ASP A 295 12.19 -23.55 -10.61
C ASP A 295 10.94 -23.07 -9.87
N PHE A 296 9.83 -23.81 -9.99
CA PHE A 296 8.61 -23.55 -9.25
C PHE A 296 8.84 -23.57 -7.73
N LEU A 297 9.41 -24.65 -7.19
CA LEU A 297 9.62 -24.83 -5.75
C LEU A 297 10.72 -23.93 -5.18
N ASP A 298 11.81 -23.73 -5.92
CA ASP A 298 12.99 -23.02 -5.43
C ASP A 298 12.93 -21.50 -5.62
N THR A 299 12.13 -21.00 -6.59
CA THR A 299 12.09 -19.57 -6.92
C THR A 299 10.71 -18.94 -6.86
N TYR A 300 9.70 -19.53 -7.50
CA TYR A 300 8.40 -18.86 -7.64
C TYR A 300 7.46 -19.07 -6.44
N LEU A 301 7.48 -20.24 -5.81
CA LEU A 301 6.65 -20.59 -4.66
C LEU A 301 7.08 -19.96 -3.32
N PRO A 302 8.37 -19.84 -2.97
CA PRO A 302 8.81 -19.51 -1.61
C PRO A 302 8.19 -18.24 -1.01
N ALA A 303 8.13 -17.15 -1.79
CA ALA A 303 7.57 -15.89 -1.31
C ALA A 303 6.09 -16.00 -0.95
N PHE A 304 5.29 -16.73 -1.73
CA PHE A 304 3.89 -16.98 -1.43
C PHE A 304 3.70 -18.02 -0.33
N LYS A 305 4.56 -19.05 -0.23
CA LYS A 305 4.60 -19.96 0.93
C LYS A 305 4.80 -19.15 2.21
N SER A 306 5.75 -18.20 2.21
CA SER A 306 5.98 -17.31 3.36
C SER A 306 4.80 -16.39 3.59
N ALA A 307 4.25 -15.73 2.56
CA ALA A 307 3.10 -14.84 2.70
C ALA A 307 1.90 -15.54 3.36
N VAL A 308 1.65 -16.82 3.05
CA VAL A 308 0.58 -17.61 3.67
C VAL A 308 0.94 -18.07 5.08
N LYS A 309 2.09 -18.75 5.27
CA LYS A 309 2.45 -19.42 6.53
C LYS A 309 3.03 -18.46 7.58
N THR A 310 3.80 -17.47 7.13
CA THR A 310 4.54 -16.52 7.96
C THR A 310 3.90 -15.14 7.92
N GLY A 311 3.70 -14.51 6.77
CA GLY A 311 3.05 -13.20 6.66
C GLY A 311 1.60 -13.22 7.16
N GLY A 312 0.91 -14.35 6.95
CA GLY A 312 -0.48 -14.54 7.32
C GLY A 312 -1.44 -13.76 6.42
N SER A 313 -1.11 -13.61 5.14
CA SER A 313 -1.94 -12.92 4.15
C SER A 313 -3.36 -13.46 4.19
N TYR A 314 -4.34 -12.57 4.33
CA TYR A 314 -5.75 -12.94 4.40
C TYR A 314 -6.38 -13.07 3.00
N SER A 315 -5.72 -12.52 1.98
CA SER A 315 -6.10 -12.67 0.58
C SER A 315 -4.89 -12.97 -0.30
N ILE A 316 -5.13 -13.60 -1.45
CA ILE A 316 -4.17 -13.82 -2.53
C ILE A 316 -4.82 -13.41 -3.85
N MET A 317 -4.09 -12.75 -4.74
CA MET A 317 -4.60 -12.42 -6.08
C MET A 317 -4.07 -13.40 -7.11
N SER A 318 -4.93 -14.06 -7.89
CA SER A 318 -4.50 -14.90 -9.01
C SER A 318 -4.09 -14.05 -10.22
N ALA A 319 -3.03 -14.43 -10.92
CA ALA A 319 -2.49 -13.68 -12.07
C ALA A 319 -3.35 -13.77 -13.35
N TYR A 320 -2.98 -12.99 -14.37
CA TYR A 320 -3.58 -13.05 -15.71
C TYR A 320 -3.18 -14.29 -16.51
N ASN A 321 -1.90 -14.64 -16.46
CA ASN A 321 -1.33 -15.68 -17.32
C ASN A 321 -1.89 -17.08 -17.00
N SER A 322 -1.79 -17.98 -17.99
CA SER A 322 -1.86 -19.41 -17.72
C SER A 322 -0.55 -19.90 -17.13
N TYR A 323 -0.63 -20.97 -16.36
CA TYR A 323 0.54 -21.73 -15.89
C TYR A 323 0.39 -23.17 -16.32
N ASN A 324 1.37 -23.66 -17.09
CA ASN A 324 1.35 -25.00 -17.69
C ASN A 324 0.05 -25.30 -18.44
N GLY A 325 -0.45 -24.31 -19.20
CA GLY A 325 -1.59 -24.45 -20.09
C GLY A 325 -2.97 -24.25 -19.47
N VAL A 326 -3.06 -23.82 -18.20
CA VAL A 326 -4.34 -23.52 -17.53
C VAL A 326 -4.30 -22.14 -16.89
N ALA A 327 -5.31 -21.32 -17.19
CA ALA A 327 -5.47 -19.96 -16.68
C ALA A 327 -5.37 -19.93 -15.15
N ALA A 328 -4.52 -19.08 -14.59
CA ALA A 328 -4.31 -19.00 -13.14
C ALA A 328 -5.60 -18.91 -12.29
N PRO A 329 -6.63 -18.10 -12.64
CA PRO A 329 -7.89 -18.07 -11.88
C PRO A 329 -8.70 -19.37 -11.94
N ALA A 330 -8.45 -20.26 -12.92
CA ALA A 330 -9.10 -21.57 -13.08
C ALA A 330 -8.18 -22.75 -12.74
N ASN A 331 -6.96 -22.50 -12.27
CA ASN A 331 -5.94 -23.52 -12.11
C ASN A 331 -6.09 -24.28 -10.77
N VAL A 332 -6.70 -25.46 -10.80
CA VAL A 332 -6.94 -26.33 -9.63
C VAL A 332 -5.63 -26.73 -8.94
N PHE A 333 -4.56 -26.97 -9.69
CA PHE A 333 -3.25 -27.28 -9.10
C PHE A 333 -2.76 -26.11 -8.26
N LEU A 334 -2.78 -24.89 -8.79
CA LEU A 334 -2.30 -23.71 -8.06
C LEU A 334 -3.21 -23.35 -6.87
N LEU A 335 -4.52 -23.23 -7.09
CA LEU A 335 -5.44 -22.62 -6.12
C LEU A 335 -5.99 -23.62 -5.09
N SER A 336 -6.26 -24.86 -5.51
CA SER A 336 -6.82 -25.88 -4.60
C SER A 336 -5.74 -26.75 -3.99
N LYS A 337 -4.85 -27.33 -4.80
CA LYS A 337 -3.81 -28.25 -4.30
C LYS A 337 -2.71 -27.49 -3.56
N VAL A 338 -1.94 -26.65 -4.25
CA VAL A 338 -0.80 -25.95 -3.64
C VAL A 338 -1.27 -24.96 -2.58
N LEU A 339 -2.11 -23.99 -2.94
CA LEU A 339 -2.46 -22.89 -2.04
C LEU A 339 -3.28 -23.34 -0.82
N ARG A 340 -4.34 -24.15 -1.02
CA ARG A 340 -5.25 -24.51 0.08
C ARG A 340 -4.85 -25.80 0.79
N GLN A 341 -4.53 -26.88 0.07
CA GLN A 341 -4.23 -28.17 0.71
C GLN A 341 -2.81 -28.21 1.29
N GLU A 342 -1.79 -27.85 0.50
CA GLU A 342 -0.38 -27.92 0.93
C GLU A 342 0.00 -26.71 1.82
N LEU A 343 -0.32 -25.49 1.37
CA LEU A 343 0.01 -24.29 2.13
C LEU A 343 -1.00 -23.96 3.25
N GLY A 344 -2.20 -24.56 3.25
CA GLY A 344 -3.19 -24.36 4.32
C GLY A 344 -3.85 -22.96 4.30
N PHE A 345 -3.96 -22.32 3.14
CA PHE A 345 -4.55 -20.99 3.03
C PHE A 345 -6.06 -20.98 3.32
N ASN A 346 -6.46 -20.22 4.35
CA ASN A 346 -7.84 -20.12 4.82
C ASN A 346 -8.55 -18.81 4.46
N GLY A 347 -7.85 -17.91 3.75
CA GLY A 347 -8.40 -16.65 3.27
C GLY A 347 -9.19 -16.80 1.97
N TYR A 348 -9.38 -15.67 1.27
CA TYR A 348 -10.05 -15.65 -0.03
C TYR A 348 -9.08 -15.34 -1.19
N VAL A 349 -9.36 -15.87 -2.37
CA VAL A 349 -8.64 -15.56 -3.60
C VAL A 349 -9.43 -14.56 -4.43
N VAL A 350 -8.79 -13.49 -4.89
CA VAL A 350 -9.35 -12.54 -5.85
C VAL A 350 -8.66 -12.71 -7.20
N SER A 351 -9.37 -12.53 -8.30
CA SER A 351 -8.73 -12.48 -9.62
C SER A 351 -8.09 -11.12 -9.86
N ASP A 352 -7.01 -11.07 -10.65
CA ASP A 352 -6.62 -9.81 -11.30
C ASP A 352 -7.74 -9.29 -12.22
N CYS A 353 -7.63 -8.05 -12.70
CA CYS A 353 -8.69 -7.31 -13.39
C CYS A 353 -8.50 -7.27 -14.92
N ASP A 354 -9.12 -8.11 -15.76
CA ASP A 354 -10.25 -9.01 -15.58
C ASP A 354 -9.85 -10.48 -15.85
N ALA A 355 -8.94 -11.09 -15.08
CA ALA A 355 -8.35 -12.39 -15.39
C ALA A 355 -9.36 -13.56 -15.53
N VAL A 356 -10.52 -13.51 -14.86
CA VAL A 356 -11.60 -14.52 -15.06
C VAL A 356 -12.19 -14.42 -16.46
N LYS A 357 -12.32 -13.21 -17.00
CA LYS A 357 -12.80 -12.99 -18.37
C LYS A 357 -11.82 -13.61 -19.37
N ASP A 358 -10.53 -13.53 -19.10
CA ASP A 358 -9.49 -14.07 -19.97
C ASP A 358 -9.57 -15.60 -20.13
N ILE A 359 -10.18 -16.33 -19.19
CA ILE A 359 -10.43 -17.77 -19.34
C ILE A 359 -11.21 -18.05 -20.66
N TYR A 360 -12.15 -17.20 -21.06
CA TYR A 360 -12.90 -17.37 -22.30
C TYR A 360 -12.43 -16.48 -23.46
N THR A 361 -11.98 -15.24 -23.21
CA THR A 361 -11.53 -14.33 -24.30
C THR A 361 -10.06 -14.45 -24.67
N GLY A 362 -9.18 -14.53 -23.67
CA GLY A 362 -7.74 -14.52 -23.85
C GLY A 362 -7.20 -15.92 -24.11
N HIS A 363 -7.29 -16.77 -23.09
CA HIS A 363 -6.83 -18.16 -23.08
C HIS A 363 -7.74 -19.10 -23.89
N LYS A 364 -9.02 -18.74 -24.05
CA LYS A 364 -10.03 -19.49 -24.81
C LYS A 364 -10.20 -20.94 -24.31
N GLU A 365 -10.07 -21.14 -23.01
CA GLU A 365 -10.26 -22.41 -22.33
C GLU A 365 -11.76 -22.71 -22.10
N ALA A 366 -12.56 -21.68 -21.82
CA ALA A 366 -14.01 -21.77 -21.65
C ALA A 366 -14.77 -21.35 -22.92
N ARG A 367 -15.93 -21.97 -23.17
CA ARG A 367 -16.82 -21.71 -24.31
C ARG A 367 -17.78 -20.55 -24.08
N SER A 368 -18.02 -20.18 -22.82
CA SER A 368 -18.89 -19.08 -22.44
C SER A 368 -18.42 -18.38 -21.15
N LYS A 369 -19.05 -17.24 -20.83
CA LYS A 369 -18.82 -16.52 -19.57
C LYS A 369 -19.26 -17.34 -18.36
N GLU A 370 -20.38 -18.06 -18.46
CA GLU A 370 -20.90 -18.95 -17.42
C GLU A 370 -19.92 -20.08 -17.11
N GLU A 371 -19.33 -20.68 -18.13
CA GLU A 371 -18.32 -21.73 -17.99
C GLU A 371 -17.04 -21.17 -17.37
N ALA A 372 -16.55 -20.00 -17.81
CA ALA A 372 -15.39 -19.34 -17.20
C ALA A 372 -15.62 -19.03 -15.71
N ALA A 373 -16.79 -18.49 -15.35
CA ALA A 373 -17.15 -18.20 -13.97
C ALA A 373 -17.18 -19.49 -13.12
N ALA A 374 -17.81 -20.55 -13.62
CA ALA A 374 -17.87 -21.84 -12.94
C ALA A 374 -16.48 -22.47 -12.76
N MET A 375 -15.64 -22.46 -13.80
CA MET A 375 -14.26 -22.96 -13.74
C MET A 375 -13.46 -22.25 -12.64
N ALA A 376 -13.51 -20.92 -12.59
CA ALA A 376 -12.75 -20.14 -11.62
C ALA A 376 -13.19 -20.41 -10.16
N VAL A 377 -14.51 -20.41 -9.88
CA VAL A 377 -15.02 -20.68 -8.53
C VAL A 377 -14.71 -22.12 -8.11
N ASN A 378 -14.86 -23.09 -9.02
CA ASN A 378 -14.53 -24.50 -8.73
C ASN A 378 -13.04 -24.72 -8.45
N ALA A 379 -12.15 -23.96 -9.11
CA ALA A 379 -10.71 -23.98 -8.84
C ALA A 379 -10.33 -23.34 -7.49
N GLY A 380 -11.18 -22.44 -6.98
CA GLY A 380 -11.01 -21.80 -5.69
C GLY A 380 -10.71 -20.30 -5.76
N ASN A 381 -10.94 -19.64 -6.90
CA ASN A 381 -10.99 -18.18 -7.01
C ASN A 381 -12.34 -17.69 -6.46
N ASP A 382 -12.34 -16.90 -5.38
CA ASP A 382 -13.57 -16.59 -4.64
C ASP A 382 -14.20 -15.27 -5.08
N LEU A 383 -13.39 -14.27 -5.43
CA LEU A 383 -13.80 -12.92 -5.84
C LEU A 383 -13.32 -12.64 -7.26
N ASN A 384 -14.20 -12.11 -8.11
CA ASN A 384 -13.83 -11.63 -9.43
C ASN A 384 -13.61 -10.12 -9.41
N CYS A 385 -12.40 -9.65 -9.72
CA CYS A 385 -12.25 -8.29 -10.21
C CYS A 385 -12.79 -8.23 -11.64
N GLY A 386 -13.93 -7.54 -11.82
CA GLY A 386 -14.70 -7.56 -13.05
C GLY A 386 -16.12 -8.12 -12.85
N ASP A 387 -16.82 -8.34 -13.97
CA ASP A 387 -18.25 -8.62 -13.97
C ASP A 387 -18.63 -10.07 -14.33
N THR A 388 -17.65 -10.93 -14.64
CA THR A 388 -17.90 -12.27 -15.20
C THR A 388 -18.68 -13.16 -14.22
N TYR A 389 -18.44 -13.01 -12.91
CA TYR A 389 -19.18 -13.77 -11.88
C TYR A 389 -20.66 -13.42 -11.80
N LEU A 390 -21.12 -12.29 -12.35
CA LEU A 390 -22.57 -11.99 -12.42
C LEU A 390 -23.35 -13.03 -13.24
N THR A 391 -22.66 -13.84 -14.06
CA THR A 391 -23.26 -14.95 -14.82
C THR A 391 -23.42 -16.25 -14.02
N LEU A 392 -22.92 -16.32 -12.78
CA LEU A 392 -22.98 -17.55 -11.94
C LEU A 392 -24.40 -18.05 -11.68
N VAL A 393 -25.42 -17.17 -11.67
CA VAL A 393 -26.83 -17.60 -11.58
C VAL A 393 -27.20 -18.50 -12.75
N GLY A 394 -26.77 -18.13 -13.97
CA GLY A 394 -26.95 -18.93 -15.18
C GLY A 394 -26.12 -20.21 -15.12
N ALA A 395 -24.88 -20.14 -14.64
CA ALA A 395 -24.00 -21.29 -14.49
C ALA A 395 -24.56 -22.35 -13.53
N VAL A 396 -25.16 -21.94 -12.41
CA VAL A 396 -25.84 -22.84 -11.47
C VAL A 396 -27.07 -23.49 -12.11
N LYS A 397 -27.91 -22.70 -12.80
CA LYS A 397 -29.10 -23.22 -13.52
C LYS A 397 -28.72 -24.21 -14.63
N ALA A 398 -27.57 -23.99 -15.28
CA ALA A 398 -27.01 -24.86 -16.30
C ALA A 398 -26.26 -26.09 -15.74
N GLY A 399 -26.14 -26.23 -14.42
CA GLY A 399 -25.45 -27.36 -13.78
C GLY A 399 -23.93 -27.34 -13.89
N LEU A 400 -23.33 -26.20 -14.28
CA LEU A 400 -21.86 -26.05 -14.41
C LEU A 400 -21.16 -25.92 -13.05
N ILE A 401 -21.90 -25.48 -12.03
CA ILE A 401 -21.44 -25.33 -10.65
C ILE A 401 -22.63 -25.47 -9.68
N SER A 402 -22.41 -25.99 -8.47
CA SER A 402 -23.44 -26.04 -7.44
C SER A 402 -23.55 -24.74 -6.65
N GLU A 403 -24.73 -24.43 -6.12
CA GLU A 403 -24.91 -23.30 -5.19
C GLU A 403 -24.06 -23.47 -3.92
N GLU A 404 -23.75 -24.70 -3.49
CA GLU A 404 -22.85 -24.95 -2.36
C GLU A 404 -21.43 -24.42 -2.60
N LYS A 405 -20.91 -24.51 -3.83
CA LYS A 405 -19.60 -23.94 -4.17
C LYS A 405 -19.63 -22.42 -4.15
N VAL A 406 -20.71 -21.80 -4.64
CA VAL A 406 -20.97 -20.36 -4.53
C VAL A 406 -21.01 -19.94 -3.06
N ASN A 407 -21.73 -20.68 -2.20
CA ASN A 407 -21.81 -20.45 -0.77
C ASN A 407 -20.44 -20.54 -0.09
N LEU A 408 -19.61 -21.52 -0.44
CA LEU A 408 -18.28 -21.68 0.13
C LEU A 408 -17.37 -20.46 -0.16
N SER A 409 -17.35 -19.99 -1.40
CA SER A 409 -16.56 -18.81 -1.78
C SER A 409 -17.11 -17.54 -1.15
N LEU A 410 -18.43 -17.32 -1.19
CA LEU A 410 -19.06 -16.17 -0.54
C LEU A 410 -18.81 -16.15 0.98
N ARG A 411 -18.83 -17.32 1.64
CA ARG A 411 -18.56 -17.42 3.07
C ARG A 411 -17.18 -16.86 3.43
N ARG A 412 -16.15 -17.10 2.61
CA ARG A 412 -14.79 -16.54 2.81
C ARG A 412 -14.79 -15.02 2.66
N LEU A 413 -15.49 -14.50 1.65
CA LEU A 413 -15.61 -13.06 1.41
C LEU A 413 -16.33 -12.34 2.55
N LEU A 414 -17.48 -12.86 2.97
CA LEU A 414 -18.22 -12.28 4.10
C LEU A 414 -17.38 -12.33 5.38
N LEU A 415 -16.71 -13.45 5.67
CA LEU A 415 -15.83 -13.57 6.84
C LEU A 415 -14.72 -12.49 6.84
N ALA A 416 -14.15 -12.16 5.68
CA ALA A 416 -13.20 -11.06 5.55
C ALA A 416 -13.83 -9.72 5.97
N ARG A 417 -15.02 -9.39 5.44
CA ARG A 417 -15.74 -8.14 5.75
C ARG A 417 -16.15 -8.05 7.22
N PHE A 418 -16.55 -9.16 7.85
CA PHE A 418 -16.80 -9.21 9.30
C PHE A 418 -15.52 -8.97 10.10
N LYS A 419 -14.41 -9.60 9.72
CA LYS A 419 -13.10 -9.35 10.36
C LYS A 419 -12.61 -7.93 10.17
N LEU A 420 -13.00 -7.23 9.11
CA LEU A 420 -12.68 -5.80 8.93
C LEU A 420 -13.53 -4.87 9.83
N GLY A 421 -14.55 -5.41 10.49
CA GLY A 421 -15.45 -4.68 11.38
C GLY A 421 -16.62 -4.00 10.66
N MET A 422 -16.84 -4.29 9.37
CA MET A 422 -17.81 -3.57 8.53
C MET A 422 -19.29 -3.79 8.90
N PHE A 423 -19.57 -4.74 9.79
CA PHE A 423 -20.92 -5.07 10.27
C PHE A 423 -21.13 -4.73 11.75
N ASP A 424 -20.14 -4.07 12.37
CA ASP A 424 -20.16 -3.69 13.77
C ASP A 424 -20.17 -2.17 13.88
N ASP A 425 -20.81 -1.63 14.92
CA ASP A 425 -20.75 -0.20 15.24
C ASP A 425 -19.29 0.23 15.45
N GLU A 426 -18.90 1.38 14.89
CA GLU A 426 -17.54 1.92 14.92
C GLU A 426 -16.94 1.96 16.34
N LYS A 427 -17.77 2.15 17.38
CA LYS A 427 -17.30 2.16 18.78
C LYS A 427 -16.66 0.84 19.21
N PHE A 428 -16.96 -0.27 18.53
CA PHE A 428 -16.34 -1.57 18.79
C PHE A 428 -15.11 -1.82 17.92
N VAL A 429 -14.95 -1.08 16.82
CA VAL A 429 -13.86 -1.25 15.86
C VAL A 429 -12.76 -0.24 16.19
N LYS A 430 -11.74 -0.65 16.94
CA LYS A 430 -10.68 0.26 17.44
C LYS A 430 -10.04 1.15 16.35
N TYR A 431 -9.94 0.63 15.14
CA TYR A 431 -9.31 1.33 14.01
C TYR A 431 -10.21 2.41 13.39
N ALA A 432 -11.50 2.46 13.73
CA ALA A 432 -12.43 3.53 13.33
C ALA A 432 -12.12 4.88 13.99
N ALA A 433 -11.40 4.84 15.12
CA ALA A 433 -11.00 6.04 15.84
C ALA A 433 -9.78 6.76 15.25
N ILE A 434 -9.13 6.22 14.20
CA ILE A 434 -7.96 6.85 13.59
C ILE A 434 -8.41 8.12 12.84
N PRO A 435 -7.90 9.32 13.22
CA PRO A 435 -8.38 10.58 12.66
C PRO A 435 -7.81 10.84 11.26
N TYR A 436 -8.52 11.64 10.45
CA TYR A 436 -8.06 12.04 9.12
C TYR A 436 -6.73 12.80 9.12
N SER A 437 -6.39 13.49 10.22
CA SER A 437 -5.10 14.17 10.41
C SER A 437 -3.87 13.25 10.36
N THR A 438 -4.06 11.93 10.41
CA THR A 438 -3.00 10.95 10.24
C THR A 438 -2.51 10.87 8.79
N VAL A 439 -3.38 11.16 7.82
CA VAL A 439 -3.06 11.15 6.39
C VAL A 439 -1.99 12.18 6.08
N ASN A 440 -0.87 11.74 5.49
CA ASN A 440 0.29 12.56 5.19
C ASN A 440 0.84 13.34 6.41
N SER A 441 0.69 12.79 7.62
CA SER A 441 1.16 13.43 8.86
C SER A 441 2.67 13.69 8.86
N ALA A 442 3.13 14.67 9.65
CA ALA A 442 4.56 14.99 9.76
C ALA A 442 5.44 13.79 10.15
N SER A 443 4.91 12.83 10.92
CA SER A 443 5.60 11.56 11.21
C SER A 443 5.75 10.68 9.98
N HIS A 444 4.70 10.53 9.17
CA HIS A 444 4.77 9.74 7.94
C HIS A 444 5.66 10.40 6.89
N GLN A 445 5.64 11.73 6.82
CA GLN A 445 6.55 12.51 5.96
C GLN A 445 8.03 12.30 6.35
N ARG A 446 8.35 12.26 7.66
CA ARG A 446 9.71 11.92 8.13
C ARG A 446 10.10 10.49 7.80
N LEU A 447 9.17 9.54 7.95
CA LEU A 447 9.39 8.15 7.58
C LEU A 447 9.65 7.99 6.07
N ALA A 448 8.95 8.74 5.22
CA ALA A 448 9.22 8.74 3.78
C ALA A 448 10.63 9.26 3.43
N LEU A 449 11.12 10.27 4.15
CA LEU A 449 12.50 10.75 4.00
C LEU A 449 13.54 9.73 4.49
N GLU A 450 13.27 9.09 5.62
CA GLU A 450 14.10 8.00 6.15
C GLU A 450 14.20 6.85 5.14
N ALA A 451 13.05 6.37 4.65
CA ALA A 451 12.99 5.31 3.64
C ALA A 451 13.77 5.68 2.39
N ALA A 452 13.56 6.88 1.84
CA ALA A 452 14.29 7.35 0.66
C ALA A 452 15.81 7.40 0.88
N ARG A 453 16.29 7.79 2.06
CA ARG A 453 17.72 7.77 2.40
C ARG A 453 18.25 6.35 2.47
N GLU A 454 17.54 5.44 3.13
CA GLU A 454 17.98 4.05 3.29
C GLU A 454 17.99 3.25 1.98
N SER A 455 17.12 3.62 1.03
CA SER A 455 17.02 3.02 -0.31
C SER A 455 18.15 3.39 -1.28
N ILE A 456 18.83 4.51 -1.08
CA ILE A 456 19.85 5.00 -2.03
C ILE A 456 21.10 4.10 -1.99
N VAL A 457 21.53 3.65 -3.17
CA VAL A 457 22.70 2.79 -3.35
C VAL A 457 23.83 3.57 -4.01
N LEU A 458 24.98 3.64 -3.34
CA LEU A 458 26.19 4.20 -3.92
C LEU A 458 26.90 3.12 -4.75
N LEU A 459 26.89 3.25 -6.07
CA LEU A 459 27.44 2.25 -7.00
C LEU A 459 28.92 2.46 -7.31
N LYS A 460 29.36 3.72 -7.40
CA LYS A 460 30.76 4.08 -7.63
C LYS A 460 31.08 5.37 -6.89
N ASN A 461 32.28 5.44 -6.31
CA ASN A 461 32.81 6.65 -5.68
C ASN A 461 34.34 6.71 -5.81
N GLN A 462 34.82 7.03 -7.00
CA GLN A 462 36.24 7.07 -7.31
C GLN A 462 36.92 8.24 -6.57
N ASN A 463 38.09 7.96 -5.98
CA ASN A 463 38.90 8.92 -5.22
C ASN A 463 38.18 9.61 -4.04
N GLY A 464 37.03 9.08 -3.60
CA GLY A 464 36.23 9.69 -2.55
C GLY A 464 35.66 11.05 -2.94
N LEU A 465 35.24 11.23 -4.20
CA LEU A 465 34.58 12.46 -4.68
C LEU A 465 33.35 12.81 -3.83
N LEU A 466 32.55 11.80 -3.49
CA LEU A 466 31.42 11.94 -2.59
C LEU A 466 31.82 11.61 -1.13
N PRO A 467 31.30 12.35 -0.15
CA PRO A 467 30.35 13.46 -0.30
C PRO A 467 31.01 14.76 -0.81
N LEU A 468 30.26 15.54 -1.60
CA LEU A 468 30.66 16.86 -2.05
C LEU A 468 30.77 17.84 -0.89
N LYS A 469 31.72 18.77 -1.00
CA LYS A 469 31.83 19.88 -0.07
C LYS A 469 30.71 20.90 -0.33
N LYS A 470 30.16 21.48 0.74
CA LYS A 470 29.09 22.50 0.65
C LYS A 470 29.58 23.90 0.29
N ASN A 471 30.89 24.10 0.11
CA ASN A 471 31.49 25.38 -0.26
C ASN A 471 31.74 25.52 -1.78
N LEU A 472 31.14 24.65 -2.60
CA LEU A 472 31.13 24.81 -4.05
C LEU A 472 30.48 26.15 -4.42
N THR A 473 31.06 26.84 -5.39
CA THR A 473 30.58 28.13 -5.89
C THR A 473 29.66 27.96 -7.09
N THR A 474 29.92 27.00 -7.97
CA THR A 474 29.07 26.71 -9.14
C THR A 474 28.91 25.21 -9.38
N VAL A 475 27.67 24.74 -9.48
CA VAL A 475 27.32 23.34 -9.75
C VAL A 475 26.34 23.28 -10.91
N ALA A 476 26.59 22.38 -11.86
CA ALA A 476 25.63 22.09 -12.94
C ALA A 476 24.76 20.89 -12.55
N VAL A 477 23.44 21.07 -12.61
CA VAL A 477 22.43 20.04 -12.41
C VAL A 477 21.74 19.80 -13.74
N ILE A 478 21.93 18.62 -14.34
CA ILE A 478 21.56 18.39 -15.73
C ILE A 478 20.72 17.11 -15.88
N GLY A 479 19.68 17.16 -16.70
CA GLY A 479 18.87 16.00 -17.09
C GLY A 479 17.37 16.17 -16.81
N ALA A 480 16.53 15.53 -17.62
CA ALA A 480 15.08 15.65 -17.53
C ALA A 480 14.51 15.22 -16.15
N ASN A 481 15.16 14.27 -15.48
CA ASN A 481 14.75 13.78 -14.17
C ASN A 481 15.18 14.68 -13.00
N ALA A 482 15.99 15.72 -13.23
CA ALA A 482 16.47 16.58 -12.14
C ALA A 482 15.37 17.44 -11.50
N ASP A 483 14.32 17.77 -12.26
CA ASP A 483 13.20 18.61 -11.82
C ASP A 483 11.84 18.03 -12.25
N ASP A 484 11.75 16.70 -12.31
CA ASP A 484 10.52 15.97 -12.59
C ASP A 484 9.98 15.32 -11.32
N LYS A 485 8.78 15.73 -10.89
CA LYS A 485 8.13 15.21 -9.69
C LYS A 485 7.58 13.80 -9.90
N GLU A 486 6.97 13.54 -11.06
CA GLU A 486 6.36 12.25 -11.37
C GLU A 486 7.41 11.15 -11.48
N ALA A 487 8.61 11.49 -11.95
CA ALA A 487 9.73 10.56 -11.97
C ALA A 487 10.11 10.01 -10.58
N LEU A 488 9.70 10.66 -9.49
CA LEU A 488 9.98 10.21 -8.12
C LEU A 488 8.87 9.33 -7.56
N TRP A 489 7.66 9.40 -8.12
CA TRP A 489 6.46 8.83 -7.51
C TRP A 489 6.25 7.36 -7.81
N GLY A 490 6.87 6.82 -8.86
CA GLY A 490 6.58 5.46 -9.31
C GLY A 490 5.18 5.31 -9.92
N ASN A 491 4.66 4.09 -9.93
CA ASN A 491 3.30 3.75 -10.30
C ASN A 491 2.48 3.39 -9.04
N TYR A 492 1.17 3.12 -9.18
CA TYR A 492 0.31 2.73 -8.03
C TYR A 492 0.34 3.67 -6.81
N ASN A 493 0.72 4.93 -7.01
CA ASN A 493 0.87 5.94 -5.96
C ASN A 493 -0.43 6.69 -5.64
N GLY A 494 -0.46 7.33 -4.46
CA GLY A 494 -1.42 8.38 -4.11
C GLY A 494 -0.92 9.76 -4.54
N THR A 495 -1.63 10.82 -4.15
CA THR A 495 -1.16 12.20 -4.36
C THR A 495 -0.29 12.63 -3.18
N PRO A 496 1.00 12.93 -3.35
CA PRO A 496 1.83 13.31 -2.23
C PRO A 496 1.51 14.73 -1.73
N GLY A 497 1.56 14.96 -0.42
CA GLY A 497 1.31 16.31 0.15
C GLY A 497 2.38 17.35 -0.20
N PHE A 498 3.58 16.89 -0.59
CA PHE A 498 4.62 17.70 -1.20
C PHE A 498 5.49 16.81 -2.08
N THR A 499 6.32 17.37 -2.95
CA THR A 499 7.41 16.62 -3.59
C THR A 499 8.62 17.52 -3.69
N VAL A 500 9.77 17.04 -3.20
CA VAL A 500 11.04 17.74 -3.36
C VAL A 500 11.79 17.12 -4.53
N THR A 501 12.02 17.88 -5.59
CA THR A 501 12.83 17.42 -6.73
C THR A 501 14.33 17.40 -6.37
N PRO A 502 15.17 16.62 -7.07
CA PRO A 502 16.61 16.67 -6.85
C PRO A 502 17.20 18.07 -7.00
N LEU A 503 16.75 18.85 -7.99
CA LEU A 503 17.16 20.24 -8.18
C LEU A 503 16.79 21.11 -6.96
N GLU A 504 15.56 21.03 -6.47
CA GLU A 504 15.12 21.74 -5.26
C GLU A 504 15.93 21.32 -4.03
N GLY A 505 16.22 20.03 -3.86
CA GLY A 505 17.04 19.49 -2.78
C GLY A 505 18.47 20.04 -2.81
N ILE A 506 19.11 20.04 -3.98
CA ILE A 506 20.48 20.55 -4.16
C ILE A 506 20.54 22.06 -3.90
N ARG A 507 19.58 22.84 -4.44
CA ARG A 507 19.50 24.30 -4.18
C ARG A 507 19.39 24.62 -2.69
N LYS A 508 18.62 23.82 -1.94
CA LYS A 508 18.51 23.98 -0.47
C LYS A 508 19.83 23.69 0.26
N LYS A 509 20.66 22.77 -0.24
CA LYS A 509 21.98 22.45 0.36
C LYS A 509 23.06 23.47 0.00
N LEU A 510 22.89 24.20 -1.10
CA LEU A 510 23.86 25.17 -1.61
C LEU A 510 23.24 26.58 -1.77
N PRO A 511 22.77 27.23 -0.70
CA PRO A 511 22.08 28.53 -0.80
C PRO A 511 22.98 29.67 -1.29
N GLY A 512 24.31 29.54 -1.17
CA GLY A 512 25.29 30.52 -1.63
C GLY A 512 25.97 30.19 -2.96
N ALA A 513 25.64 29.06 -3.59
CA ALA A 513 26.24 28.64 -4.85
C ALA A 513 25.33 29.00 -6.04
N ASN A 514 25.95 29.20 -7.20
CA ASN A 514 25.25 29.26 -8.47
C ASN A 514 24.92 27.82 -8.95
N VAL A 515 23.69 27.38 -8.71
CA VAL A 515 23.18 26.08 -9.20
C VAL A 515 22.55 26.27 -10.58
N ILE A 516 23.31 25.93 -11.63
CA ILE A 516 22.88 26.04 -13.02
C ILE A 516 22.12 24.77 -13.39
N TYR A 517 20.82 24.91 -13.65
CA TYR A 517 20.00 23.82 -14.18
C TYR A 517 19.97 23.87 -15.70
N ALA A 518 20.13 22.73 -16.35
CA ALA A 518 19.83 22.57 -17.77
C ALA A 518 19.13 21.24 -18.01
N ARG A 519 18.05 21.24 -18.81
CA ARG A 519 17.31 20.00 -19.11
C ARG A 519 18.17 18.99 -19.86
N GLY A 520 19.04 19.44 -20.76
CA GLY A 520 19.93 18.58 -21.55
C GLY A 520 19.19 17.83 -22.65
N CYS A 521 18.66 16.65 -22.34
CA CYS A 521 17.92 15.83 -23.28
C CYS A 521 16.65 15.24 -22.66
N GLU A 522 15.73 14.79 -23.50
CA GLU A 522 14.58 13.99 -23.08
C GLU A 522 15.01 12.58 -22.64
N LEU A 523 14.11 11.86 -21.97
CA LEU A 523 14.39 10.50 -21.48
C LEU A 523 14.67 9.50 -22.60
N VAL A 524 14.01 9.65 -23.74
CA VAL A 524 14.11 8.75 -24.89
C VAL A 524 14.07 9.54 -26.19
N GLU A 525 14.61 8.96 -27.26
CA GLU A 525 14.44 9.49 -28.61
C GLU A 525 13.00 9.30 -29.07
N GLN A 526 12.40 10.35 -29.62
CA GLN A 526 11.09 10.33 -30.26
C GLN A 526 11.24 10.80 -31.71
N SER A 527 10.26 10.51 -32.58
CA SER A 527 10.21 11.11 -33.91
C SER A 527 10.28 12.64 -33.80
N GLY A 528 11.35 13.25 -34.30
CA GLY A 528 11.64 14.67 -34.11
C GLY A 528 12.61 14.99 -32.96
N SER A 529 13.34 14.02 -32.41
CA SER A 529 14.38 14.26 -31.39
C SER A 529 15.55 15.15 -31.86
N ASP A 530 15.65 15.44 -33.17
CA ASP A 530 16.56 16.43 -33.76
C ASP A 530 15.91 17.82 -33.95
N THR A 531 14.89 18.16 -33.16
CA THR A 531 14.33 19.52 -33.17
C THR A 531 15.37 20.57 -32.75
N VAL A 532 15.18 21.80 -33.23
CA VAL A 532 15.95 22.97 -32.79
C VAL A 532 15.92 23.12 -31.26
N ALA A 533 14.80 22.78 -30.61
CA ALA A 533 14.65 22.79 -29.16
C ALA A 533 15.56 21.75 -28.48
N ALA A 534 15.60 20.51 -28.96
CA ALA A 534 16.49 19.48 -28.45
C ALA A 534 17.97 19.86 -28.60
N GLN A 535 18.36 20.40 -29.76
CA GLN A 535 19.72 20.90 -29.99
C GLN A 535 20.08 22.11 -29.10
N LYS A 536 19.10 22.96 -28.76
CA LYS A 536 19.28 24.07 -27.82
C LYS A 536 19.50 23.56 -26.40
N ASN A 537 18.66 22.63 -25.93
CA ASN A 537 18.78 22.04 -24.59
C ASN A 537 20.12 21.32 -24.40
N PHE A 538 20.60 20.62 -25.43
CA PHE A 538 21.89 19.94 -25.42
C PHE A 538 23.05 20.94 -25.30
N ARG A 539 23.02 22.03 -26.09
CA ARG A 539 24.04 23.11 -26.03
C ARG A 539 24.02 23.84 -24.69
N GLU A 540 22.84 24.08 -24.13
CA GLU A 540 22.69 24.70 -22.80
C GLU A 540 23.31 23.84 -21.70
N ALA A 541 23.12 22.52 -21.76
CA ALA A 541 23.74 21.58 -20.83
C ALA A 541 25.28 21.60 -20.91
N LEU A 542 25.86 21.65 -22.12
CA LEU A 542 27.30 21.78 -22.28
C LEU A 542 27.83 23.10 -21.71
N ALA A 543 27.15 24.23 -22.00
CA ALA A 543 27.54 25.53 -21.47
C ALA A 543 27.41 25.60 -19.93
N ALA A 544 26.42 24.92 -19.35
CA ALA A 544 26.28 24.78 -17.90
C ALA A 544 27.43 23.96 -17.31
N ALA A 545 27.78 22.83 -17.94
CA ALA A 545 28.88 21.97 -17.51
C ALA A 545 30.24 22.69 -17.53
N GLU A 546 30.56 23.41 -18.61
CA GLU A 546 31.82 24.15 -18.76
C GLU A 546 32.04 25.19 -17.64
N LYS A 547 30.96 25.84 -17.18
CA LYS A 547 30.97 26.86 -16.12
C LYS A 547 31.03 26.28 -14.71
N ALA A 548 30.69 25.01 -14.52
CA ALA A 548 30.59 24.41 -13.20
C ALA A 548 31.93 23.82 -12.69
N GLU A 549 32.04 23.67 -11.38
CA GLU A 549 33.14 22.93 -10.73
C GLU A 549 32.88 21.42 -10.72
N THR A 550 31.61 21.02 -10.75
CA THR A 550 31.16 19.63 -10.78
C THR A 550 29.80 19.56 -11.47
N VAL A 551 29.57 18.48 -12.21
CA VAL A 551 28.32 18.21 -12.91
C VAL A 551 27.60 17.04 -12.27
N ILE A 552 26.31 17.21 -11.98
CA ILE A 552 25.43 16.17 -11.45
C ILE A 552 24.36 15.88 -12.50
N LEU A 553 24.43 14.68 -13.07
CA LEU A 553 23.53 14.20 -14.11
C LEU A 553 22.41 13.36 -13.52
N PHE A 554 21.17 13.69 -13.88
CA PHE A 554 19.96 12.96 -13.49
C PHE A 554 19.39 12.24 -14.72
N MET A 555 19.66 10.94 -14.78
CA MET A 555 19.39 10.08 -15.93
C MET A 555 18.58 8.86 -15.49
N GLY A 556 18.25 7.96 -16.41
CA GLY A 556 17.53 6.73 -16.13
C GLY A 556 16.22 6.66 -16.90
N LEU A 557 15.15 6.28 -16.22
CA LEU A 557 13.82 6.03 -16.77
C LEU A 557 12.76 6.90 -16.07
N SER A 558 11.49 6.53 -16.22
CA SER A 558 10.33 7.14 -15.58
C SER A 558 9.19 6.12 -15.55
N PRO A 559 8.26 6.18 -14.59
CA PRO A 559 7.05 5.34 -14.59
C PRO A 559 6.15 5.57 -15.81
N ARG A 560 6.47 6.54 -16.67
CA ARG A 560 5.85 6.75 -17.98
C ARG A 560 6.45 5.89 -19.10
N LEU A 561 7.56 5.19 -18.85
CA LEU A 561 8.29 4.37 -19.81
C LEU A 561 8.30 2.89 -19.43
N GLU A 562 8.51 2.62 -18.15
CA GLU A 562 8.37 1.29 -17.58
C GLU A 562 7.13 1.25 -16.68
N GLY A 563 6.34 0.18 -16.78
CA GLY A 563 5.12 0.06 -15.98
C GLY A 563 4.14 -0.95 -16.53
N GLU A 564 2.96 -0.96 -15.93
CA GLU A 564 1.88 -1.88 -16.28
C GLU A 564 1.15 -1.47 -17.56
N GLU A 565 1.13 -2.35 -18.55
CA GLU A 565 0.36 -2.22 -19.81
C GLU A 565 0.34 -0.81 -20.40
N LEU A 566 1.50 -0.14 -20.42
CA LEU A 566 1.56 1.27 -20.80
C LEU A 566 1.22 1.44 -22.28
N PRO A 567 0.35 2.39 -22.66
CA PRO A 567 -0.06 2.62 -24.05
C PRO A 567 0.99 3.42 -24.84
N ILE A 568 2.26 3.04 -24.72
CA ILE A 568 3.39 3.74 -25.33
C ILE A 568 3.86 3.03 -26.61
N LYS A 569 4.28 3.83 -27.59
CA LYS A 569 4.89 3.37 -28.85
C LYS A 569 6.26 4.02 -29.00
N ILE A 570 7.19 3.60 -28.16
CA ILE A 570 8.53 4.17 -28.06
C ILE A 570 9.53 3.04 -28.30
N LYS A 571 10.48 3.26 -29.22
CA LYS A 571 11.53 2.27 -29.53
C LYS A 571 12.28 1.89 -28.25
N GLY A 572 12.47 0.58 -28.02
CA GLY A 572 13.10 0.06 -26.82
C GLY A 572 12.10 -0.28 -25.70
N PHE A 573 10.80 -0.04 -25.91
CA PHE A 573 9.74 -0.32 -24.95
C PHE A 573 8.51 -0.93 -25.64
N ALA A 574 7.88 -1.90 -24.98
CA ALA A 574 6.74 -2.65 -25.50
C ALA A 574 5.70 -2.86 -24.38
N GLY A 575 4.65 -2.05 -24.35
CA GLY A 575 3.59 -2.16 -23.33
C GLY A 575 4.06 -1.88 -21.89
N GLY A 576 5.15 -1.11 -21.75
CA GLY A 576 5.82 -0.86 -20.47
C GLY A 576 6.97 -1.82 -20.16
N ASP A 577 7.06 -2.98 -20.82
CA ASP A 577 8.29 -3.77 -20.81
C ASP A 577 9.39 -3.08 -21.61
N ARG A 578 10.64 -3.43 -21.33
CA ARG A 578 11.82 -2.95 -22.04
C ARG A 578 12.30 -4.00 -23.04
N GLU A 579 12.63 -3.55 -24.24
CA GLU A 579 13.25 -4.41 -25.26
C GLU A 579 14.77 -4.45 -25.10
N THR A 580 15.35 -3.40 -24.52
CA THR A 580 16.78 -3.28 -24.18
C THR A 580 16.95 -2.82 -22.74
N ILE A 581 17.95 -3.36 -22.06
CA ILE A 581 18.28 -2.97 -20.68
C ILE A 581 19.25 -1.78 -20.60
N ALA A 582 19.80 -1.33 -21.73
CA ALA A 582 20.71 -0.19 -21.77
C ALA A 582 20.05 1.13 -21.37
N LEU A 583 20.86 2.07 -20.89
CA LEU A 583 20.42 3.47 -20.77
C LEU A 583 20.03 4.01 -22.15
N PRO A 584 18.94 4.80 -22.27
CA PRO A 584 18.51 5.33 -23.56
C PRO A 584 19.64 6.06 -24.32
N PRO A 585 19.82 5.81 -25.64
CA PRO A 585 20.97 6.31 -26.39
C PRO A 585 21.19 7.83 -26.36
N ILE A 586 20.11 8.62 -26.35
CA ILE A 586 20.20 10.08 -26.27
C ILE A 586 20.86 10.55 -24.96
N GLN A 587 20.56 9.89 -23.85
CA GLN A 587 21.17 10.18 -22.56
C GLN A 587 22.66 9.83 -22.58
N GLN A 588 23.02 8.67 -23.15
CA GLN A 588 24.43 8.27 -23.30
C GLN A 588 25.24 9.27 -24.14
N ARG A 589 24.65 9.83 -25.21
CA ARG A 589 25.31 10.88 -26.01
C ARG A 589 25.56 12.14 -25.19
N LEU A 590 24.58 12.59 -24.42
CA LEU A 590 24.72 13.75 -23.54
C LEU A 590 25.80 13.53 -22.46
N ILE A 591 25.76 12.36 -21.79
CA ILE A 591 26.76 12.00 -20.77
C ILE A 591 28.17 12.06 -21.36
N LYS A 592 28.40 11.44 -22.54
CA LYS A 592 29.71 11.42 -23.20
C LYS A 592 30.19 12.81 -23.58
N ALA A 593 29.31 13.66 -24.10
CA ALA A 593 29.65 15.04 -24.46
C ALA A 593 30.00 15.88 -23.21
N ILE A 594 29.26 15.70 -22.12
CA ILE A 594 29.56 16.37 -20.84
C ILE A 594 30.88 15.88 -20.25
N TYR A 595 31.15 14.58 -20.31
CA TYR A 595 32.42 14.01 -19.84
C TYR A 595 33.63 14.61 -20.57
N GLN A 596 33.51 14.91 -21.87
CA GLN A 596 34.58 15.55 -22.66
C GLN A 596 34.95 16.97 -22.19
N THR A 597 34.11 17.63 -21.38
CA THR A 597 34.45 18.93 -20.77
C THR A 597 35.55 18.82 -19.70
N GLY A 598 35.91 17.61 -19.27
CA GLY A 598 36.95 17.36 -18.26
C GLY A 598 36.53 17.65 -16.83
N LYS A 599 35.25 18.00 -16.59
CA LYS A 599 34.72 18.25 -15.25
C LYS A 599 34.44 16.94 -14.51
N PRO A 600 34.52 16.90 -13.17
CA PRO A 600 34.00 15.79 -12.40
C PRO A 600 32.51 15.59 -12.67
N VAL A 601 32.12 14.37 -13.06
CA VAL A 601 30.74 14.02 -13.38
C VAL A 601 30.23 12.97 -12.39
N ILE A 602 29.09 13.27 -11.78
CA ILE A 602 28.32 12.37 -10.92
C ILE A 602 27.06 11.98 -11.68
N LEU A 603 26.78 10.68 -11.79
CA LEU A 603 25.53 10.16 -12.35
C LEU A 603 24.58 9.74 -11.23
N VAL A 604 23.36 10.24 -11.25
CA VAL A 604 22.25 9.82 -10.38
C VAL A 604 21.18 9.21 -11.27
N LEU A 605 20.88 7.94 -11.01
CA LEU A 605 19.90 7.14 -11.73
C LEU A 605 18.55 7.15 -11.01
N LEU A 606 17.49 7.40 -11.76
CA LEU A 606 16.09 7.29 -11.34
C LEU A 606 15.38 6.29 -12.26
N ASN A 607 15.14 5.09 -11.77
CA ASN A 607 14.51 3.99 -12.51
C ASN A 607 13.97 2.93 -11.53
N GLY A 608 13.00 2.15 -11.99
CA GLY A 608 12.56 0.94 -11.30
C GLY A 608 13.37 -0.29 -11.74
N SER A 609 13.64 -0.41 -13.04
CA SER A 609 14.43 -1.51 -13.61
C SER A 609 15.93 -1.37 -13.37
N ALA A 610 16.66 -2.49 -13.44
CA ALA A 610 18.12 -2.46 -13.56
C ALA A 610 18.53 -1.94 -14.96
N VAL A 611 19.33 -0.87 -15.00
CA VAL A 611 19.78 -0.24 -16.26
C VAL A 611 21.26 -0.52 -16.51
N ALA A 612 21.58 -1.08 -17.68
CA ALA A 612 22.96 -1.31 -18.09
C ALA A 612 23.65 0.01 -18.45
N ILE A 613 24.69 0.33 -17.67
CA ILE A 613 25.46 1.58 -17.71
C ILE A 613 26.96 1.29 -17.85
N ASN A 614 27.30 0.48 -18.86
CA ASN A 614 28.65 -0.05 -19.07
C ASN A 614 29.71 1.05 -19.19
N TRP A 615 29.48 2.01 -20.10
CA TRP A 615 30.42 3.10 -20.36
C TRP A 615 30.54 4.03 -19.15
N GLU A 616 29.41 4.31 -18.49
CA GLU A 616 29.34 5.20 -17.35
C GLU A 616 30.11 4.62 -16.15
N LYS A 617 29.96 3.32 -15.88
CA LYS A 617 30.72 2.60 -14.85
C LYS A 617 32.23 2.75 -15.05
N GLU A 618 32.71 2.66 -16.28
CA GLU A 618 34.14 2.77 -16.58
C GLU A 618 34.64 4.21 -16.42
N ASN A 619 33.89 5.20 -16.93
CA ASN A 619 34.41 6.56 -17.15
C ASN A 619 34.03 7.58 -16.06
N LEU A 620 32.85 7.47 -15.43
CA LEU A 620 32.36 8.51 -14.51
C LEU A 620 32.94 8.39 -13.10
N SER A 621 33.05 9.50 -12.39
CA SER A 621 33.71 9.53 -11.07
C SER A 621 32.84 8.93 -9.97
N ALA A 622 31.53 9.18 -9.99
CA ALA A 622 30.60 8.61 -9.03
C ALA A 622 29.25 8.28 -9.67
N ILE A 623 28.60 7.25 -9.15
CA ILE A 623 27.31 6.75 -9.63
C ILE A 623 26.45 6.41 -8.43
N ILE A 624 25.22 6.93 -8.41
CA ILE A 624 24.19 6.70 -7.39
C ILE A 624 22.97 6.10 -8.09
N GLU A 625 22.43 5.02 -7.54
CA GLU A 625 21.10 4.52 -7.85
C GLU A 625 20.12 5.02 -6.78
N SER A 626 19.10 5.77 -7.20
CA SER A 626 18.13 6.40 -6.30
C SER A 626 16.71 5.87 -6.44
N TRP A 627 16.48 4.97 -7.40
CA TRP A 627 15.19 4.37 -7.70
C TRP A 627 14.10 5.41 -7.92
N TYR A 628 12.83 5.03 -7.71
CA TYR A 628 11.72 5.96 -7.48
C TYR A 628 11.54 6.15 -5.97
N GLY A 629 12.20 7.18 -5.43
CA GLY A 629 12.36 7.38 -3.98
C GLY A 629 11.17 8.03 -3.24
N GLY A 630 10.06 8.29 -3.91
CA GLY A 630 8.87 8.89 -3.31
C GLY A 630 8.99 10.39 -3.00
N GLN A 631 8.07 10.90 -2.17
CA GLN A 631 7.82 12.34 -2.01
C GLN A 631 9.01 13.17 -1.50
N ALA A 632 9.95 12.53 -0.80
CA ALA A 632 11.10 13.17 -0.17
C ALA A 632 12.44 12.88 -0.87
N ALA A 633 12.41 12.18 -2.01
CA ALA A 633 13.59 11.68 -2.72
C ALA A 633 14.62 12.76 -3.03
N GLY A 634 14.22 13.95 -3.51
CA GLY A 634 15.17 15.03 -3.80
C GLY A 634 15.93 15.52 -2.57
N THR A 635 15.31 15.48 -1.39
CA THR A 635 16.02 15.78 -0.13
C THR A 635 17.00 14.66 0.22
N ALA A 636 16.58 13.39 0.12
CA ALA A 636 17.44 12.24 0.40
C ALA A 636 18.66 12.17 -0.53
N ILE A 637 18.46 12.41 -1.83
CA ILE A 637 19.55 12.48 -2.83
C ILE A 637 20.53 13.60 -2.46
N ALA A 638 20.02 14.78 -2.11
CA ALA A 638 20.88 15.89 -1.69
C ALA A 638 21.62 15.57 -0.37
N ASP A 639 20.98 14.90 0.58
CA ASP A 639 21.64 14.48 1.82
C ASP A 639 22.80 13.52 1.55
N VAL A 640 22.64 12.58 0.62
CA VAL A 640 23.72 11.68 0.19
C VAL A 640 24.82 12.47 -0.51
N LEU A 641 24.48 13.28 -1.52
CA LEU A 641 25.46 14.04 -2.30
C LEU A 641 26.36 14.92 -1.42
N PHE A 642 25.82 15.53 -0.37
CA PHE A 642 26.54 16.47 0.50
C PHE A 642 26.91 15.90 1.87
N GLY A 643 26.74 14.60 2.09
CA GLY A 643 27.24 13.89 3.29
C GLY A 643 26.43 14.13 4.56
N ASP A 644 25.22 14.69 4.47
CA ASP A 644 24.28 14.73 5.60
C ASP A 644 23.69 13.36 5.90
N TYR A 645 23.81 12.42 4.96
CA TYR A 645 23.53 11.02 5.15
C TYR A 645 24.60 10.14 4.49
N ASN A 646 25.01 9.07 5.18
CA ASN A 646 25.94 8.08 4.67
C ASN A 646 25.15 6.92 4.04
N PRO A 647 25.20 6.73 2.70
CA PRO A 647 24.41 5.71 2.03
C PRO A 647 24.84 4.31 2.45
N ALA A 648 23.85 3.43 2.60
CA ALA A 648 24.05 2.02 2.93
C ALA A 648 23.07 1.09 2.21
N GLY A 649 22.31 1.59 1.23
CA GLY A 649 21.47 0.73 0.40
C GLY A 649 22.31 -0.33 -0.32
N ARG A 650 21.66 -1.43 -0.69
CA ARG A 650 22.24 -2.56 -1.45
C ARG A 650 21.32 -2.89 -2.61
N LEU A 651 21.87 -3.32 -3.74
CA LEU A 651 21.06 -3.67 -4.91
C LEU A 651 20.19 -4.92 -4.63
N PRO A 652 18.86 -4.85 -4.75
CA PRO A 652 17.99 -6.02 -4.63
C PRO A 652 17.87 -6.82 -5.94
N VAL A 653 18.60 -6.41 -6.99
CA VAL A 653 18.64 -7.02 -8.33
C VAL A 653 20.04 -6.97 -8.91
N THR A 654 20.33 -7.87 -9.84
CA THR A 654 21.58 -7.91 -10.59
C THR A 654 21.53 -6.93 -11.77
N PHE A 655 22.58 -6.12 -11.92
CA PHE A 655 22.76 -5.23 -13.08
C PHE A 655 23.61 -5.96 -14.13
N TYR A 656 22.96 -6.47 -15.17
CA TYR A 656 23.60 -7.17 -16.28
C TYR A 656 24.34 -6.22 -17.23
N LYS A 657 25.33 -6.74 -17.96
CA LYS A 657 26.04 -5.99 -19.00
C LYS A 657 25.19 -5.82 -20.27
N SER A 658 24.50 -6.87 -20.70
CA SER A 658 23.57 -6.83 -21.82
C SER A 658 22.40 -7.80 -21.60
N GLU A 659 21.25 -7.45 -22.18
CA GLU A 659 20.10 -8.30 -22.41
C GLU A 659 20.43 -9.56 -23.24
N ASN A 660 21.49 -9.51 -24.07
CA ASN A 660 21.94 -10.64 -24.87
C ASN A 660 22.60 -11.74 -24.02
N ASP A 661 23.01 -11.42 -22.78
CA ASP A 661 23.52 -12.40 -21.83
C ASP A 661 22.38 -13.21 -21.18
N LEU A 662 21.13 -12.78 -21.36
CA LEU A 662 19.97 -13.38 -20.73
C LEU A 662 19.23 -14.32 -21.69
N PRO A 663 18.57 -15.36 -21.17
CA PRO A 663 17.60 -16.12 -21.94
C PRO A 663 16.49 -15.22 -22.52
N HIS A 664 15.79 -15.74 -23.53
CA HIS A 664 14.65 -15.04 -24.14
C HIS A 664 13.64 -14.61 -23.07
N PHE A 665 13.04 -13.43 -23.18
CA PHE A 665 12.17 -12.86 -22.13
C PHE A 665 10.98 -13.77 -21.76
N HIS A 666 10.45 -14.52 -22.73
CA HIS A 666 9.36 -15.47 -22.50
C HIS A 666 9.82 -16.81 -21.87
N ASP A 667 11.12 -17.06 -21.75
CA ASP A 667 11.64 -18.26 -21.07
C ASP A 667 11.62 -18.03 -19.54
N TYR A 668 10.78 -18.83 -18.88
CA TYR A 668 10.55 -18.81 -17.45
C TYR A 668 11.45 -19.72 -16.63
N SER A 669 12.35 -20.47 -17.29
CA SER A 669 13.43 -21.14 -16.57
C SER A 669 14.33 -20.12 -15.86
N MET A 670 14.83 -20.51 -14.68
CA MET A 670 15.81 -19.71 -13.94
C MET A 670 17.24 -19.89 -14.43
N LYS A 671 17.51 -20.85 -15.32
CA LYS A 671 18.86 -21.08 -15.86
C LYS A 671 19.39 -19.78 -16.51
N GLY A 672 20.56 -19.32 -16.09
CA GLY A 672 21.16 -18.09 -16.63
C GLY A 672 20.46 -16.81 -16.18
N ARG A 673 19.70 -16.84 -15.07
CA ARG A 673 19.01 -15.66 -14.52
C ARG A 673 19.35 -15.43 -13.06
N THR A 674 19.22 -14.18 -12.63
CA THR A 674 19.50 -13.69 -11.26
C THR A 674 20.94 -14.01 -10.79
N TYR A 675 21.33 -13.50 -9.64
CA TYR A 675 22.59 -13.89 -9.02
C TYR A 675 22.66 -15.39 -8.66
N ARG A 676 21.51 -16.06 -8.58
CA ARG A 676 21.42 -17.47 -8.18
C ARG A 676 21.84 -18.44 -9.29
N TYR A 677 21.70 -18.07 -10.56
CA TYR A 677 21.93 -18.98 -11.69
C TYR A 677 22.67 -18.38 -12.89
N PHE A 678 22.93 -17.07 -12.90
CA PHE A 678 23.74 -16.43 -13.92
C PHE A 678 25.24 -16.60 -13.65
N THR A 679 25.97 -17.16 -14.62
CA THR A 679 27.42 -17.41 -14.52
C THR A 679 28.27 -16.42 -15.31
N GLY A 680 27.64 -15.48 -16.02
CA GLY A 680 28.34 -14.46 -16.80
C GLY A 680 28.84 -13.30 -15.94
N GLU A 681 29.49 -12.34 -16.60
CA GLU A 681 29.95 -11.12 -15.94
C GLU A 681 28.83 -10.09 -15.81
N VAL A 682 28.73 -9.44 -14.65
CA VAL A 682 27.72 -8.42 -14.35
C VAL A 682 28.37 -7.05 -14.15
N LEU A 683 27.58 -5.97 -14.30
CA LEU A 683 28.03 -4.63 -13.96
C LEU A 683 28.10 -4.44 -12.46
N TYR A 684 27.00 -4.75 -11.76
CA TYR A 684 26.92 -4.74 -10.31
C TYR A 684 26.12 -5.96 -9.87
N PRO A 685 26.64 -6.77 -8.94
CA PRO A 685 25.95 -7.97 -8.50
C PRO A 685 24.84 -7.60 -7.48
N PHE A 686 23.89 -8.51 -7.28
CA PHE A 686 22.94 -8.46 -6.16
C PHE A 686 23.65 -8.15 -4.81
N GLY A 687 22.98 -7.46 -3.91
CA GLY A 687 23.52 -7.13 -2.59
C GLY A 687 24.72 -6.18 -2.60
N TYR A 688 25.06 -5.55 -3.73
CA TYR A 688 26.16 -4.59 -3.85
C TYR A 688 25.76 -3.18 -3.41
N GLY A 689 26.67 -2.46 -2.75
CA GLY A 689 26.52 -1.04 -2.45
C GLY A 689 27.68 -0.52 -1.60
N LEU A 690 28.10 0.71 -1.85
CA LEU A 690 29.19 1.36 -1.14
C LEU A 690 28.68 2.22 0.04
N SER A 691 29.62 2.67 0.87
CA SER A 691 29.40 3.59 1.98
C SER A 691 30.50 4.66 2.00
N TYR A 692 30.27 5.78 2.69
CA TYR A 692 31.31 6.77 3.03
C TYR A 692 32.25 6.31 4.15
N THR A 693 31.96 5.16 4.78
CA THR A 693 32.88 4.49 5.71
C THR A 693 33.25 3.10 5.22
N ARG A 694 34.10 2.40 5.97
CA ARG A 694 34.52 1.02 5.68
C ARG A 694 34.20 0.11 6.85
N PHE A 695 33.85 -1.13 6.54
CA PHE A 695 33.54 -2.14 7.53
C PHE A 695 34.47 -3.34 7.39
N ARG A 696 34.85 -3.93 8.51
CA ARG A 696 35.66 -5.14 8.58
C ARG A 696 34.89 -6.24 9.28
N TYR A 697 34.90 -7.43 8.68
CA TYR A 697 34.24 -8.63 9.18
C TYR A 697 35.26 -9.58 9.81
N SER A 698 34.87 -10.24 10.92
CA SER A 698 35.62 -11.39 11.44
C SER A 698 35.25 -12.68 10.71
N GLN A 699 36.02 -13.76 10.94
CA GLN A 699 35.61 -15.12 10.61
C GLN A 699 34.22 -15.43 11.18
N PRO A 700 33.27 -15.96 10.37
CA PRO A 700 31.99 -16.43 10.87
C PRO A 700 32.19 -17.51 11.93
N THR A 701 31.53 -17.35 13.06
CA THR A 701 31.40 -18.41 14.06
C THR A 701 30.24 -19.30 13.63
N VAL A 702 30.59 -20.47 13.09
CA VAL A 702 29.66 -21.50 12.62
C VAL A 702 30.19 -22.86 13.11
N PRO A 703 29.32 -23.77 13.58
CA PRO A 703 29.74 -25.14 13.89
C PRO A 703 30.33 -25.85 12.67
N GLY A 704 31.44 -26.57 12.83
CA GLY A 704 32.04 -27.35 11.74
C GLY A 704 31.16 -28.49 11.21
N SER A 705 30.17 -28.90 12.00
CA SER A 705 29.11 -29.84 11.59
C SER A 705 27.73 -29.34 11.98
N ILE A 706 26.76 -29.52 11.08
CA ILE A 706 25.35 -29.20 11.26
C ILE A 706 24.57 -30.51 11.18
N LEU A 707 23.63 -30.75 12.09
CA LEU A 707 22.77 -31.93 12.03
C LEU A 707 21.50 -31.61 11.24
N THR A 708 21.09 -32.51 10.36
CA THR A 708 19.82 -32.38 9.61
C THR A 708 18.64 -32.21 10.57
N GLY A 709 17.67 -31.37 10.19
CA GLY A 709 16.48 -31.05 10.99
C GLY A 709 16.75 -30.16 12.21
N LYS A 710 17.96 -29.60 12.37
CA LYS A 710 18.30 -28.69 13.48
C LYS A 710 18.68 -27.31 12.99
N SER A 711 18.13 -26.28 13.64
CA SER A 711 18.57 -24.91 13.39
C SER A 711 19.98 -24.67 13.92
N VAL A 712 20.76 -23.85 13.21
CA VAL A 712 22.13 -23.50 13.58
C VAL A 712 22.30 -21.99 13.71
N ARG A 713 22.89 -21.58 14.84
CA ARG A 713 23.26 -20.18 15.06
C ARG A 713 24.58 -19.88 14.37
N VAL A 714 24.60 -18.82 13.58
CA VAL A 714 25.81 -18.30 12.92
C VAL A 714 26.00 -16.84 13.27
N SER A 715 27.24 -16.35 13.35
CA SER A 715 27.47 -14.94 13.64
C SER A 715 28.83 -14.44 13.17
N ALA A 716 28.98 -13.14 12.97
CA ALA A 716 30.27 -12.49 12.75
C ALA A 716 30.36 -11.18 13.53
N ARG A 717 31.58 -10.74 13.87
CA ARG A 717 31.84 -9.39 14.34
C ARG A 717 32.00 -8.45 13.16
N VAL A 718 31.35 -7.30 13.21
CA VAL A 718 31.42 -6.24 12.21
C VAL A 718 31.92 -4.97 12.89
N THR A 719 33.04 -4.44 12.41
CA THR A 719 33.67 -3.22 12.92
C THR A 719 33.61 -2.13 11.87
N ASN A 720 33.15 -0.94 12.22
CA ASN A 720 33.35 0.25 11.40
C ASN A 720 34.80 0.74 11.57
N THR A 721 35.60 0.61 10.52
CA THR A 721 37.03 0.96 10.53
C THR A 721 37.33 2.32 9.88
N GLY A 722 36.31 3.02 9.41
CA GLY A 722 36.46 4.38 8.88
C GLY A 722 36.30 5.46 9.95
N LYS A 723 36.14 6.70 9.47
CA LYS A 723 36.15 7.92 10.31
C LYS A 723 34.76 8.48 10.59
N VAL A 724 33.74 8.01 9.88
CA VAL A 724 32.36 8.49 10.00
C VAL A 724 31.45 7.34 10.41
N ALA A 725 30.38 7.67 11.14
CA ALA A 725 29.33 6.71 11.43
C ALA A 725 28.61 6.30 10.14
N GLY A 726 28.01 5.11 10.14
CA GLY A 726 27.28 4.62 8.99
C GLY A 726 26.54 3.33 9.32
N ASP A 727 25.53 3.06 8.51
CA ASP A 727 24.85 1.78 8.53
C ASP A 727 25.61 0.77 7.66
N GLU A 728 25.51 -0.49 8.03
CA GLU A 728 25.98 -1.64 7.27
C GLU A 728 24.83 -2.64 7.13
N VAL A 729 24.67 -3.20 5.94
CA VAL A 729 23.75 -4.29 5.67
C VAL A 729 24.55 -5.58 5.65
N VAL A 730 24.49 -6.31 6.76
CA VAL A 730 25.15 -7.61 6.92
C VAL A 730 24.30 -8.67 6.26
N GLN A 731 24.87 -9.40 5.30
CA GLN A 731 24.19 -10.40 4.49
C GLN A 731 24.77 -11.79 4.75
N LEU A 732 23.90 -12.79 4.93
CA LEU A 732 24.22 -14.19 5.15
C LEU A 732 23.84 -15.00 3.92
N TYR A 733 24.80 -15.73 3.36
CA TYR A 733 24.59 -16.57 2.20
C TYR A 733 25.04 -18.01 2.42
N VAL A 734 24.37 -18.94 1.73
CA VAL A 734 24.69 -20.37 1.70
C VAL A 734 25.01 -20.80 0.28
N ARG A 735 26.09 -21.57 0.12
CA ARG A 735 26.45 -22.27 -1.12
C ARG A 735 26.62 -23.76 -0.86
N HIS A 736 25.83 -24.58 -1.54
CA HIS A 736 25.95 -26.02 -1.50
C HIS A 736 27.07 -26.51 -2.41
N LEU A 737 27.90 -27.44 -1.92
CA LEU A 737 29.01 -28.02 -2.66
C LEU A 737 28.71 -29.43 -3.22
N ALA A 738 27.51 -29.96 -3.02
CA ALA A 738 27.11 -31.28 -3.52
C ALA A 738 27.08 -31.34 -5.06
N ASP A 739 27.84 -32.24 -5.66
CA ASP A 739 27.88 -32.41 -7.12
C ASP A 739 26.66 -33.20 -7.64
N GLY A 740 26.34 -33.05 -8.93
CA GLY A 740 25.25 -33.79 -9.59
C GLY A 740 23.83 -33.38 -9.18
N VAL A 741 23.66 -32.37 -8.32
CA VAL A 741 22.36 -31.84 -7.88
C VAL A 741 22.19 -30.42 -8.41
N ARG A 742 21.03 -30.12 -9.02
CA ARG A 742 20.66 -28.75 -9.41
C ARG A 742 20.50 -27.91 -8.15
N LYS A 743 21.15 -26.75 -8.12
CA LYS A 743 21.24 -25.85 -6.96
C LYS A 743 21.58 -24.44 -7.42
N PRO A 744 21.24 -23.40 -6.65
CA PRO A 744 21.75 -22.06 -6.90
C PRO A 744 23.28 -22.02 -6.71
N LEU A 745 23.96 -21.11 -7.42
CA LEU A 745 25.38 -20.79 -7.24
C LEU A 745 25.66 -20.35 -5.81
N ILE A 746 24.75 -19.57 -5.26
CA ILE A 746 24.70 -19.08 -3.88
C ILE A 746 23.28 -18.55 -3.62
N ALA A 747 22.81 -18.58 -2.37
CA ALA A 747 21.49 -18.06 -1.99
C ALA A 747 21.55 -17.26 -0.69
N LEU A 748 20.85 -16.13 -0.65
CA LEU A 748 20.63 -15.32 0.55
C LEU A 748 19.74 -16.08 1.53
N LYS A 749 20.14 -16.13 2.80
CA LYS A 749 19.42 -16.81 3.89
C LYS A 749 19.27 -15.95 5.14
N GLY A 750 19.72 -14.70 5.08
CA GLY A 750 19.59 -13.73 6.17
C GLY A 750 20.18 -12.39 5.81
N PHE A 751 19.62 -11.32 6.35
CA PHE A 751 20.22 -10.00 6.31
C PHE A 751 19.89 -9.22 7.59
N LYS A 752 20.72 -8.24 7.92
CA LYS A 752 20.46 -7.31 9.01
C LYS A 752 21.14 -5.97 8.76
N ARG A 753 20.35 -4.90 8.75
CA ARG A 753 20.84 -3.53 8.79
C ARG A 753 21.26 -3.16 10.22
N ILE A 754 22.46 -2.60 10.40
CA ILE A 754 22.99 -2.16 11.70
C ILE A 754 23.68 -0.81 11.58
N HIS A 755 23.46 0.07 12.56
CA HIS A 755 24.22 1.31 12.69
C HIS A 755 25.53 1.09 13.48
N LEU A 756 26.63 1.70 13.05
CA LEU A 756 27.92 1.68 13.77
C LEU A 756 28.59 3.06 13.76
N LYS A 757 28.95 3.55 14.96
CA LYS A 757 29.86 4.69 15.11
C LYS A 757 31.26 4.33 14.60
N ALA A 758 32.09 5.33 14.30
CA ALA A 758 33.49 5.10 13.95
C ALA A 758 34.22 4.31 15.06
N GLY A 759 34.89 3.22 14.69
CA GLY A 759 35.58 2.31 15.62
C GLY A 759 34.67 1.30 16.35
N GLU A 760 33.34 1.44 16.29
CA GLU A 760 32.41 0.54 16.97
C GLU A 760 32.43 -0.86 16.35
N THR A 761 32.26 -1.89 17.20
CA THR A 761 32.14 -3.30 16.77
C THR A 761 30.86 -3.90 17.34
N LYS A 762 30.09 -4.61 16.50
CA LYS A 762 28.92 -5.40 16.92
C LYS A 762 29.05 -6.86 16.50
N VAL A 763 28.50 -7.77 17.31
CA VAL A 763 28.28 -9.17 16.92
C VAL A 763 26.91 -9.26 16.25
N VAL A 764 26.86 -9.80 15.04
CA VAL A 764 25.62 -9.94 14.27
C VAL A 764 25.25 -11.42 14.19
N PRO A 765 24.21 -11.86 14.91
CA PRO A 765 23.75 -13.24 14.87
C PRO A 765 22.66 -13.47 13.82
N PHE A 766 22.66 -14.67 13.25
CA PHE A 766 21.60 -15.24 12.44
C PHE A 766 21.27 -16.66 12.91
N MET A 767 20.09 -17.14 12.49
CA MET A 767 19.65 -18.51 12.71
C MET A 767 19.30 -19.12 11.35
N LEU A 768 20.06 -20.11 10.91
CA LEU A 768 19.73 -20.91 9.74
C LEU A 768 18.81 -22.05 10.20
N LYS A 769 17.66 -22.17 9.57
CA LYS A 769 16.71 -23.27 9.75
C LYS A 769 17.01 -24.40 8.75
N PRO A 770 16.47 -25.62 8.96
CA PRO A 770 16.54 -26.70 7.97
C PRO A 770 16.15 -26.25 6.55
N ASP A 771 15.06 -25.48 6.41
CA ASP A 771 14.59 -24.87 5.15
C ASP A 771 15.63 -23.97 4.47
N ASP A 772 16.52 -23.33 5.25
CA ASP A 772 17.57 -22.48 4.71
C ASP A 772 18.72 -23.30 4.10
N LEU A 773 18.84 -24.57 4.48
CA LEU A 773 19.87 -25.53 4.06
C LEU A 773 19.33 -26.65 3.17
N ALA A 774 18.05 -26.62 2.83
CA ALA A 774 17.44 -27.60 1.95
C ALA A 774 17.60 -27.26 0.47
N LEU A 775 17.65 -28.29 -0.36
CA LEU A 775 17.60 -28.21 -1.82
C LEU A 775 16.37 -28.95 -2.34
N VAL A 776 15.90 -28.59 -3.53
CA VAL A 776 14.86 -29.37 -4.22
C VAL A 776 15.46 -30.71 -4.67
N SER A 777 14.81 -31.80 -4.26
CA SER A 777 15.16 -33.18 -4.61
C SER A 777 14.40 -33.66 -5.86
N THR A 778 14.87 -34.75 -6.47
CA THR A 778 14.28 -35.46 -7.63
C THR A 778 12.86 -36.02 -7.44
N GLY A 779 12.27 -35.87 -6.25
CA GLY A 779 10.89 -36.25 -5.94
C GLY A 779 9.99 -35.04 -5.64
N ASP A 780 10.38 -33.85 -6.13
CA ASP A 780 9.61 -32.60 -6.02
C ASP A 780 9.34 -32.17 -4.57
N ARG A 781 10.33 -32.35 -3.70
CA ARG A 781 10.31 -31.95 -2.28
C ARG A 781 11.59 -31.22 -1.92
N LEU A 782 11.50 -30.33 -0.93
CA LEU A 782 12.69 -29.75 -0.31
C LEU A 782 13.27 -30.75 0.71
N VAL A 783 14.56 -31.04 0.58
CA VAL A 783 15.27 -31.98 1.46
C VAL A 783 16.57 -31.35 1.91
N GLU A 784 16.78 -31.31 3.23
CA GLU A 784 18.08 -31.03 3.82
C GLU A 784 18.89 -32.32 3.84
N ARG A 785 19.99 -32.35 3.08
CA ARG A 785 20.83 -33.54 2.87
C ARG A 785 22.21 -33.36 3.45
N ALA A 786 22.82 -34.49 3.83
CA ALA A 786 24.23 -34.51 4.17
C ALA A 786 25.10 -34.00 3.01
N GLY A 787 26.07 -33.16 3.33
CA GLY A 787 26.91 -32.53 2.31
C GLY A 787 27.67 -31.31 2.82
N ALA A 788 28.71 -30.94 2.07
CA ALA A 788 29.50 -29.76 2.38
C ALA A 788 28.75 -28.48 1.94
N VAL A 789 28.74 -27.49 2.82
CA VAL A 789 28.23 -26.14 2.54
C VAL A 789 29.26 -25.08 2.91
N ASN A 790 29.30 -24.01 2.13
CA ASN A 790 30.01 -22.80 2.50
C ASN A 790 28.99 -21.78 3.00
N ILE A 791 29.26 -21.20 4.17
CA ILE A 791 28.44 -20.16 4.79
C ILE A 791 29.25 -18.86 4.80
N PHE A 792 28.66 -17.80 4.26
CA PHE A 792 29.29 -16.49 4.09
C PHE A 792 28.55 -15.44 4.91
N ILE A 793 29.29 -14.57 5.60
CA ILE A 793 28.74 -13.34 6.20
C ILE A 793 29.57 -12.17 5.71
N ALA A 794 28.95 -11.24 4.97
CA ALA A 794 29.63 -10.11 4.36
C ALA A 794 28.68 -8.93 4.16
N GLY A 795 29.22 -7.74 3.88
CA GLY A 795 28.42 -6.55 3.54
C GLY A 795 27.90 -6.57 2.09
N GLN A 796 28.40 -7.50 1.27
CA GLN A 796 28.05 -7.71 -0.14
C GLN A 796 28.63 -9.07 -0.58
N LEU A 797 27.85 -9.99 -1.20
CA LEU A 797 28.44 -11.19 -1.82
C LEU A 797 27.57 -12.08 -2.77
N PRO A 798 27.66 -11.86 -4.10
CA PRO A 798 27.33 -12.91 -5.10
C PRO A 798 28.50 -13.37 -5.98
N LEU A 799 29.67 -13.52 -5.35
CA LEU A 799 30.91 -14.21 -5.77
C LEU A 799 31.22 -14.47 -7.27
N VAL A 800 32.20 -13.85 -7.96
CA VAL A 800 32.68 -12.46 -8.20
C VAL A 800 33.98 -12.54 -9.05
N ALA A 801 34.16 -11.69 -10.06
CA ALA A 801 35.48 -11.33 -10.63
C ALA A 801 35.91 -9.88 -10.36
N THR A 802 35.04 -8.99 -9.87
CA THR A 802 35.41 -7.60 -9.58
C THR A 802 34.96 -7.17 -8.18
N HIS A 803 35.90 -7.08 -7.26
CA HIS A 803 35.73 -6.27 -6.05
C HIS A 803 36.75 -5.12 -6.05
N PRO A 804 36.36 -3.90 -5.66
CA PRO A 804 37.31 -2.91 -5.19
C PRO A 804 38.04 -3.48 -3.97
N SER A 805 39.36 -3.32 -3.93
CA SER A 805 40.25 -3.76 -2.86
C SER A 805 39.70 -3.38 -1.47
N GLY A 806 39.28 -4.37 -0.67
CA GLY A 806 38.90 -4.13 0.73
C GLY A 806 37.83 -5.04 1.35
N VAL A 807 37.09 -5.84 0.57
CA VAL A 807 36.17 -6.84 1.15
C VAL A 807 36.97 -8.06 1.57
N ASN A 808 37.25 -8.19 2.86
CA ASN A 808 37.70 -9.47 3.41
C ASN A 808 36.54 -10.46 3.27
N LEU A 809 36.67 -11.34 2.29
CA LEU A 809 35.71 -12.38 2.00
C LEU A 809 35.83 -13.45 3.09
N VAL A 810 34.79 -13.58 3.91
CA VAL A 810 34.85 -14.45 5.07
C VAL A 810 33.88 -15.62 4.94
N VAL A 811 34.43 -16.82 4.88
CA VAL A 811 33.73 -18.06 4.60
C VAL A 811 34.10 -19.12 5.63
N GLN A 812 33.10 -19.83 6.12
CA GLN A 812 33.29 -21.03 6.92
C GLN A 812 32.68 -22.21 6.19
N ARG A 813 33.48 -23.26 5.96
CA ARG A 813 32.97 -24.54 5.48
C ARG A 813 32.39 -25.33 6.65
N SER A 814 31.21 -25.89 6.44
CA SER A 814 30.52 -26.77 7.40
C SER A 814 30.05 -28.04 6.70
N MET A 815 29.96 -29.14 7.44
CA MET A 815 29.41 -30.40 6.95
C MET A 815 28.01 -30.62 7.54
N ILE A 816 26.98 -30.67 6.69
CA ILE A 816 25.67 -31.18 7.09
C ILE A 816 25.79 -32.70 7.24
N LYS A 817 25.30 -33.24 8.35
CA LYS A 817 25.37 -34.66 8.74
C LYS A 817 24.01 -35.16 9.22
N GLY A 818 23.76 -36.44 9.07
CA GLY A 818 22.50 -37.09 9.43
C GLY A 818 21.76 -37.61 8.21
N ASP A 819 20.63 -38.27 8.46
CA ASP A 819 19.74 -38.76 7.40
C ASP A 819 19.02 -37.60 6.70
N ASP A 820 18.55 -37.85 5.47
CA ASP A 820 17.76 -36.90 4.69
C ASP A 820 16.56 -36.39 5.52
N PHE A 821 16.50 -35.08 5.74
CA PHE A 821 15.38 -34.44 6.42
C PHE A 821 14.46 -33.79 5.38
N VAL A 822 13.31 -34.43 5.15
CA VAL A 822 12.29 -33.94 4.22
C VAL A 822 11.47 -32.86 4.90
N LEU A 823 11.34 -31.71 4.25
CA LEU A 823 10.53 -30.60 4.73
C LEU A 823 9.06 -30.80 4.38
N ASP A 824 8.20 -30.29 5.27
CA ASP A 824 6.74 -30.24 5.12
C ASP A 824 6.29 -29.12 4.15
#